data_AF-A0A2U3LM55-F1
#
_entry.id   AF-A0A2U3LM55-F1
#
_cell.length_a   1.000
_cell.length_b   1.000
_cell.length_c   1.000
_cell.angle_alpha   90.00
_cell.angle_beta   90.00
_cell.angle_gamma   90.00
#
_symmetry.space_group_name_H-M   'P 1'
#
loop_
_entity.id
_entity.type
_entity.pdbx_description
1 polymer ?
#
loop_
_entity_poly.entity_id
_entity_poly.type
_entity_poly.pdbx_seq_one_letter_code
_entity_poly.pdbx_strand_id
1 'polypeptide(L)'
;MKSEKLENIAIALVAMGTVAVTGALTFSFAWLFMGLATQFLTPVAFAQTRPAVELEAAIAKEQVDGDLKTAMAAFQKIAANSSASRDVRAKALLHLAGCYEKQGQQQAQKVYEQVVRDFADQPSAAQARARLAALTQNDHPAAPATMTQRKIETLGGAGLGDTDGRRVVYRNDATGELIYGDLAGHSKRVIFKAKLDDLPNWSPSRDFSVVGLFFYLKPDQPTTLAVVNADGTGYREIARVDGRAEWGTWSWDNRSILLRSRPRDGTTRVLRISVIDGQIRELLSLKTGTVEAYAFSPDGRFVAYSLRSRIFVLPAEGGEPWLVYEEQPTTGRTPDVSLLDWTADGRYLAIGSERTGKPALHLLPISDGKSAGEPVFIRYGSFEYGATTAAGALVYSSVRPGGVWAVHLASLDVNGHPGGWKRLDLPLGNMQTPLPHWSGDSNQIVYVARNDDVGQTEGGVVHVRNLSTGEDREIYHAPGWAGCVWAAQQPKLFCFDYASEKTDILSISVDSGEIERLQTFSGPPLVIVYPSHDERSLYMARMNAHGLEDMLLRWEIATGRETALHQFPPTAGGWGWESPDERWLIQRTPQNLQIRPISGGDWKPLVSLGKGVLGPDFNATPDGKWVLYHDVDSAGKHSLFRAPMAGGQPERLGDFPTSSGYGFMEISPDGRKVIAQSADYATGFELWSLENFVPPAPKR
;
A
#
# COMPACT_ATOMS: atom_id res chain seq x y z
N MET A 1 -51.97 54.74 -6.76
CA MET A 1 -50.64 54.09 -6.69
C MET A 1 -50.88 52.62 -6.39
N LYS A 2 -51.36 51.84 -7.37
CA LYS A 2 -50.60 50.92 -8.25
C LYS A 2 -49.78 49.90 -7.44
N SER A 3 -50.07 48.60 -7.39
CA SER A 3 -51.16 47.76 -7.92
C SER A 3 -51.13 46.47 -7.08
N GLU A 4 -52.21 46.08 -6.40
CA GLU A 4 -53.27 45.20 -6.93
C GLU A 4 -52.76 43.80 -7.30
N LYS A 5 -53.15 42.77 -6.52
CA LYS A 5 -54.32 41.87 -6.76
C LYS A 5 -53.92 40.76 -7.75
N LEU A 6 -54.03 39.48 -7.43
CA LEU A 6 -55.19 38.63 -7.08
C LEU A 6 -54.58 37.36 -6.45
N GLU A 7 -55.14 36.58 -5.52
CA GLU A 7 -56.50 36.09 -5.27
C GLU A 7 -56.41 35.39 -3.88
N ASN A 8 -57.33 35.61 -2.94
CA ASN A 8 -58.52 34.76 -2.74
C ASN A 8 -58.15 33.27 -2.63
N ILE A 9 -58.40 32.55 -1.53
CA ILE A 9 -59.69 32.41 -0.84
C ILE A 9 -59.47 31.95 0.61
N ALA A 10 -60.19 32.61 1.54
CA ALA A 10 -60.66 32.18 2.88
C ALA A 10 -59.60 31.76 3.93
N ILE A 11 -59.28 32.55 4.96
CA ILE A 11 -60.13 33.01 6.09
C ILE A 11 -60.95 31.89 6.72
N ALA A 12 -60.54 31.40 7.89
CA ALA A 12 -61.27 31.61 9.16
C ALA A 12 -61.09 30.48 10.19
N LEU A 13 -60.71 30.90 11.42
CA LEU A 13 -61.12 30.36 12.73
C LEU A 13 -60.55 28.99 13.15
N VAL A 14 -59.48 28.95 13.96
CA VAL A 14 -59.40 29.12 15.43
C VAL A 14 -60.04 27.97 16.23
N ALA A 15 -59.15 27.27 16.96
CA ALA A 15 -59.30 26.49 18.19
C ALA A 15 -60.70 26.30 18.83
N MET A 16 -61.00 25.01 19.13
CA MET A 16 -61.45 24.44 20.42
C MET A 16 -62.51 23.34 20.25
N GLY A 17 -62.39 22.23 21.00
CA GLY A 17 -63.56 21.41 21.39
C GLY A 17 -63.39 19.88 21.48
N THR A 18 -63.10 19.39 22.70
CA THR A 18 -63.76 18.27 23.44
C THR A 18 -64.12 16.91 22.79
N VAL A 19 -63.52 15.85 23.35
CA VAL A 19 -64.09 14.63 23.97
C VAL A 19 -65.45 14.06 23.48
N ALA A 20 -65.37 12.78 23.06
CA ALA A 20 -66.35 11.67 23.11
C ALA A 20 -67.67 11.71 22.29
N VAL A 21 -67.88 10.66 21.46
CA VAL A 21 -68.96 9.64 21.56
C VAL A 21 -69.18 8.96 20.18
N THR A 22 -68.87 7.65 20.15
CA THR A 22 -69.42 6.49 19.39
C THR A 22 -69.85 6.59 17.91
N GLY A 23 -69.44 5.58 17.13
CA GLY A 23 -70.41 4.78 16.35
C GLY A 23 -70.09 4.54 14.86
N ALA A 24 -69.61 3.33 14.59
CA ALA A 24 -69.85 2.51 13.39
C ALA A 24 -69.44 3.02 11.98
N LEU A 25 -68.49 2.31 11.36
CA LEU A 25 -68.52 1.78 9.98
C LEU A 25 -67.25 0.91 9.77
N THR A 26 -67.35 -0.40 10.07
CA THR A 26 -67.29 -1.53 9.09
C THR A 26 -65.92 -1.73 8.42
N PHE A 27 -65.12 -2.72 8.83
CA PHE A 27 -65.10 -4.08 8.23
C PHE A 27 -65.35 -4.07 6.73
N SER A 28 -64.29 -4.10 5.91
CA SER A 28 -64.21 -4.74 4.58
C SER A 28 -62.92 -4.34 3.88
N PHE A 29 -61.84 -5.12 4.01
CA PHE A 29 -60.78 -5.24 2.98
C PHE A 29 -59.95 -6.51 3.23
N ALA A 30 -60.66 -7.60 3.52
CA ALA A 30 -60.19 -8.96 3.30
C ALA A 30 -61.29 -9.58 2.43
N TRP A 31 -60.94 -10.24 1.32
CA TRP A 31 -61.81 -10.75 0.24
C TRP A 31 -61.91 -9.90 -1.04
N LEU A 32 -60.78 -9.59 -1.67
CA LEU A 32 -60.80 -9.21 -3.09
C LEU A 32 -59.56 -9.65 -3.88
N PHE A 33 -59.04 -10.86 -3.61
CA PHE A 33 -58.10 -11.57 -4.48
C PHE A 33 -58.33 -13.09 -4.44
N MET A 34 -59.58 -13.51 -4.57
CA MET A 34 -59.93 -14.90 -4.85
C MET A 34 -60.93 -14.91 -6.01
N GLY A 35 -60.44 -15.22 -7.21
CA GLY A 35 -61.29 -15.44 -8.39
C GLY A 35 -60.86 -14.71 -9.65
N LEU A 36 -59.71 -15.07 -10.24
CA LEU A 36 -59.45 -15.07 -11.70
C LEU A 36 -57.98 -15.45 -11.96
N ALA A 37 -57.67 -16.75 -11.86
CA ALA A 37 -56.50 -17.37 -12.49
C ALA A 37 -56.65 -18.89 -12.51
N THR A 38 -57.67 -19.40 -13.17
CA THR A 38 -57.67 -20.76 -13.70
C THR A 38 -57.37 -20.67 -15.18
N GLN A 39 -56.10 -20.80 -15.56
CA GLN A 39 -55.65 -21.54 -16.74
C GLN A 39 -54.10 -21.55 -16.85
N PHE A 40 -53.56 -22.77 -16.93
CA PHE A 40 -52.18 -23.16 -17.25
C PHE A 40 -51.03 -22.68 -16.35
N LEU A 41 -50.87 -23.36 -15.21
CA LEU A 41 -49.55 -23.74 -14.69
C LEU A 41 -49.72 -25.14 -14.08
N THR A 42 -49.23 -26.17 -14.76
CA THR A 42 -48.97 -27.45 -14.13
C THR A 42 -47.86 -27.22 -13.10
N PRO A 43 -48.09 -27.44 -11.80
CA PRO A 43 -46.97 -27.43 -10.86
C PRO A 43 -46.17 -28.69 -11.15
N VAL A 44 -44.92 -28.52 -11.60
CA VAL A 44 -43.91 -29.57 -11.42
C VAL A 44 -43.70 -29.66 -9.93
N ALA A 45 -44.46 -30.54 -9.27
CA ALA A 45 -44.25 -30.88 -7.88
C ALA A 45 -42.89 -31.58 -7.79
N PHE A 46 -41.87 -30.89 -7.29
CA PHE A 46 -40.70 -31.57 -6.74
C PHE A 46 -41.20 -32.45 -5.61
N ALA A 47 -41.21 -33.76 -5.82
CA ALA A 47 -41.47 -34.71 -4.75
C ALA A 47 -40.39 -34.52 -3.67
N GLN A 48 -40.73 -33.83 -2.57
CA GLN A 48 -39.86 -33.76 -1.41
C GLN A 48 -39.62 -35.17 -0.91
N THR A 49 -38.35 -35.58 -0.84
CA THR A 49 -37.99 -36.89 -0.29
C THR A 49 -38.37 -36.93 1.18
N ARG A 50 -38.82 -38.08 1.68
CA ARG A 50 -39.22 -38.26 3.08
C ARG A 50 -38.20 -37.70 4.10
N PRO A 51 -36.87 -37.83 3.90
CA PRO A 51 -35.88 -37.22 4.80
C PRO A 51 -35.84 -35.69 4.78
N ALA A 52 -36.18 -35.04 3.66
CA ALA A 52 -36.24 -33.57 3.58
C ALA A 52 -37.47 -33.02 4.34
N VAL A 53 -38.61 -33.71 4.26
CA VAL A 53 -39.81 -33.35 5.05
C VAL A 53 -39.56 -33.57 6.55
N GLU A 54 -38.88 -34.66 6.90
CA GLU A 54 -38.48 -34.94 8.29
C GLU A 54 -37.49 -33.89 8.83
N LEU A 55 -36.62 -33.33 7.99
CA LEU A 55 -35.71 -32.24 8.35
C LEU A 55 -36.46 -30.96 8.68
N GLU A 56 -37.40 -30.53 7.83
CA GLU A 56 -38.22 -29.33 8.09
C GLU A 56 -39.03 -29.45 9.39
N ALA A 57 -39.60 -30.64 9.64
CA ALA A 57 -40.31 -30.91 10.90
C ALA A 57 -39.38 -30.84 12.13
N ALA A 58 -38.12 -31.28 11.99
CA ALA A 58 -37.13 -31.17 13.06
C ALA A 58 -36.67 -29.73 13.30
N ILE A 59 -36.54 -28.92 12.24
CA ILE A 59 -36.24 -27.48 12.33
C ILE A 59 -37.39 -26.73 13.00
N ALA A 60 -38.65 -27.05 12.69
CA ALA A 60 -39.80 -26.48 13.37
C ALA A 60 -39.76 -26.77 14.89
N LYS A 61 -39.44 -28.00 15.29
CA LYS A 61 -39.26 -28.34 16.71
C LYS A 61 -38.14 -27.55 17.39
N GLU A 62 -37.04 -27.30 16.69
CA GLU A 62 -35.93 -26.51 17.22
C GLU A 62 -36.28 -25.03 17.38
N GLN A 63 -36.87 -24.43 16.34
CA GLN A 63 -36.98 -22.97 16.21
C GLN A 63 -38.32 -22.41 16.66
N VAL A 64 -39.40 -23.20 16.53
CA VAL A 64 -40.76 -22.79 16.88
C VAL A 64 -41.12 -23.32 18.26
N ASP A 65 -40.96 -24.62 18.49
CA ASP A 65 -41.38 -25.26 19.74
C ASP A 65 -40.32 -25.15 20.85
N GLY A 66 -39.08 -24.83 20.50
CA GLY A 66 -37.95 -24.79 21.43
C GLY A 66 -37.56 -26.15 22.02
N ASP A 67 -38.09 -27.26 21.49
CA ASP A 67 -37.81 -28.62 21.94
C ASP A 67 -36.50 -29.13 21.31
N LEU A 68 -35.39 -28.61 21.85
CA LEU A 68 -34.04 -28.96 21.40
C LEU A 68 -33.76 -30.46 21.54
N LYS A 69 -34.31 -31.13 22.56
CA LYS A 69 -34.03 -32.55 22.83
C LYS A 69 -34.61 -33.43 21.72
N THR A 70 -35.87 -33.21 21.35
CA THR A 70 -36.53 -33.97 20.29
C THR A 70 -35.96 -33.60 18.91
N ALA A 71 -35.63 -32.33 18.69
CA ALA A 71 -35.01 -31.88 17.45
C ALA A 71 -33.64 -32.54 17.23
N MET A 72 -32.77 -32.58 18.25
CA MET A 72 -31.44 -33.20 18.17
C MET A 72 -31.50 -34.69 17.81
N ALA A 73 -32.42 -35.45 18.40
CA ALA A 73 -32.62 -36.86 18.08
C ALA A 73 -33.06 -37.05 16.62
N ALA A 74 -33.93 -36.18 16.12
CA ALA A 74 -34.35 -36.19 14.72
C ALA A 74 -33.20 -35.84 13.77
N PHE A 75 -32.41 -34.79 14.08
CA PHE A 75 -31.25 -34.41 13.28
C PHE A 75 -30.19 -35.51 13.21
N GLN A 76 -29.89 -36.19 14.33
CA GLN A 76 -28.99 -37.34 14.35
C GLN A 76 -29.47 -38.46 13.43
N LYS A 77 -30.76 -38.79 13.49
CA LYS A 77 -31.37 -39.83 12.65
C LYS A 77 -31.27 -39.47 11.16
N ILE A 78 -31.54 -38.22 10.80
CA ILE A 78 -31.47 -37.75 9.41
C ILE A 78 -30.03 -37.74 8.91
N ALA A 79 -29.09 -37.26 9.72
CA ALA A 79 -27.67 -37.24 9.38
C ALA A 79 -27.08 -38.66 9.13
N ALA A 80 -27.55 -39.65 9.90
CA ALA A 80 -27.16 -41.05 9.78
C ALA A 80 -27.85 -41.80 8.62
N ASN A 81 -28.92 -41.24 8.04
CA ASN A 81 -29.66 -41.90 6.98
C ASN A 81 -28.92 -41.79 5.62
N SER A 82 -28.31 -42.88 5.17
CA SER A 82 -27.59 -42.95 3.89
C SER A 82 -28.49 -42.79 2.66
N SER A 83 -29.82 -42.92 2.80
CA SER A 83 -30.77 -42.65 1.72
C SER A 83 -31.13 -41.16 1.59
N ALA A 84 -30.72 -40.32 2.55
CA ALA A 84 -30.90 -38.87 2.49
C ALA A 84 -29.80 -38.25 1.61
N SER A 85 -30.16 -37.20 0.85
CA SER A 85 -29.20 -36.48 0.03
C SER A 85 -28.11 -35.83 0.89
N ARG A 86 -26.95 -35.60 0.26
CA ARG A 86 -25.76 -35.08 0.94
C ARG A 86 -26.02 -33.70 1.58
N ASP A 87 -26.83 -32.87 0.94
CA ASP A 87 -27.24 -31.55 1.45
C ASP A 87 -28.16 -31.66 2.68
N VAL A 88 -29.13 -32.58 2.67
CA VAL A 88 -30.06 -32.81 3.79
C VAL A 88 -29.31 -33.32 5.02
N ARG A 89 -28.34 -34.22 4.82
CA ARG A 89 -27.47 -34.73 5.90
C ARG A 89 -26.57 -33.63 6.45
N ALA A 90 -26.00 -32.79 5.59
CA ALA A 90 -25.16 -31.66 6.00
C ALA A 90 -25.96 -30.61 6.80
N LYS A 91 -27.18 -30.28 6.35
CA LYS A 91 -28.09 -29.38 7.07
C LYS A 91 -28.49 -29.96 8.43
N ALA A 92 -28.84 -31.25 8.49
CA ALA A 92 -29.18 -31.91 9.74
C ALA A 92 -28.03 -31.83 10.76
N LEU A 93 -26.78 -32.11 10.34
CA LEU A 93 -25.61 -31.99 11.21
C LEU A 93 -25.34 -30.55 11.65
N LEU A 94 -25.57 -29.56 10.79
CA LEU A 94 -25.42 -28.15 11.14
C LEU A 94 -26.41 -27.72 12.23
N HIS A 95 -27.68 -28.09 12.10
CA HIS A 95 -28.71 -27.82 13.10
C HIS A 95 -28.46 -28.59 14.40
N LEU A 96 -27.97 -29.83 14.31
CA LEU A 96 -27.53 -30.60 15.48
C LEU A 96 -26.42 -29.88 16.24
N ALA A 97 -25.40 -29.37 15.53
CA ALA A 97 -24.32 -28.59 16.13
C ALA A 97 -24.85 -27.31 16.78
N GLY A 98 -25.79 -26.59 16.14
CA GLY A 98 -26.44 -25.41 16.70
C GLY A 98 -27.26 -25.70 17.96
N CYS A 99 -27.90 -26.87 18.05
CA CYS A 99 -28.60 -27.29 19.27
C CYS A 99 -27.62 -27.58 20.42
N TYR A 100 -26.51 -28.26 20.13
CA TYR A 100 -25.43 -28.47 21.12
C TYR A 100 -24.85 -27.14 21.60
N GLU A 101 -24.67 -26.19 20.69
CA GLU A 101 -24.18 -24.84 21.01
C GLU A 101 -25.15 -24.08 21.92
N LYS A 102 -26.46 -24.08 21.61
CA LYS A 102 -27.51 -23.49 22.46
C LYS A 102 -27.56 -24.10 23.87
N GLN A 103 -27.10 -25.34 24.02
CA GLN A 103 -27.00 -26.05 25.29
C GLN A 103 -25.63 -25.90 25.98
N GLY A 104 -24.69 -25.13 25.40
CA GLY A 104 -23.35 -24.94 25.95
C GLY A 104 -22.48 -26.20 25.95
N GLN A 105 -22.77 -27.17 25.08
CA GLN A 105 -22.06 -28.45 25.04
C GLN A 105 -20.86 -28.40 24.09
N GLN A 106 -19.69 -28.86 24.56
CA GLN A 106 -18.45 -28.91 23.77
C GLN A 106 -18.53 -29.84 22.54
N GLN A 107 -19.53 -30.71 22.50
CA GLN A 107 -19.86 -31.54 21.36
C GLN A 107 -20.19 -30.70 20.11
N ALA A 108 -20.65 -29.45 20.27
CA ALA A 108 -20.94 -28.55 19.16
C ALA A 108 -19.74 -28.40 18.21
N GLN A 109 -18.55 -28.16 18.75
CA GLN A 109 -17.32 -28.00 17.97
C GLN A 109 -17.03 -29.24 17.11
N LYS A 110 -17.09 -30.44 17.70
CA LYS A 110 -16.84 -31.70 16.99
C LYS A 110 -17.83 -31.93 15.86
N VAL A 111 -19.10 -31.58 16.05
CA VAL A 111 -20.12 -31.73 15.01
C VAL A 111 -19.93 -30.68 13.92
N TYR A 112 -19.58 -29.44 14.25
CA TYR A 112 -19.21 -28.44 13.24
C TYR A 112 -17.97 -28.87 12.43
N GLU A 113 -16.92 -29.38 13.07
CA GLU A 113 -15.73 -29.92 12.40
C GLU A 113 -16.09 -31.07 11.47
N GLN A 114 -17.01 -31.94 11.89
CA GLN A 114 -17.53 -33.04 11.07
C GLN A 114 -18.25 -32.51 9.82
N VAL A 115 -19.08 -31.47 9.94
CA VAL A 115 -19.73 -30.83 8.78
C VAL A 115 -18.68 -30.29 7.81
N VAL A 116 -17.64 -29.63 8.32
CA VAL A 116 -16.57 -29.06 7.50
C VAL A 116 -15.74 -30.13 6.79
N ARG A 117 -15.44 -31.23 7.48
CA ARG A 117 -14.61 -32.32 6.95
C ARG A 117 -15.36 -33.18 5.94
N ASP A 118 -16.58 -33.59 6.27
CA ASP A 118 -17.30 -34.61 5.51
C ASP A 118 -18.20 -34.00 4.41
N PHE A 119 -18.49 -32.70 4.50
CA PHE A 119 -19.42 -31.97 3.61
C PHE A 119 -18.84 -30.63 3.14
N ALA A 120 -17.53 -30.56 2.92
CA ALA A 120 -16.80 -29.33 2.56
C ALA A 120 -17.37 -28.57 1.33
N ASP A 121 -18.03 -29.30 0.42
CA ASP A 121 -18.70 -28.85 -0.79
C ASP A 121 -20.11 -28.29 -0.57
N GLN A 122 -20.71 -28.51 0.60
CA GLN A 122 -22.08 -28.11 0.91
C GLN A 122 -22.14 -26.71 1.56
N PRO A 123 -23.20 -25.91 1.35
CA PRO A 123 -23.37 -24.60 1.99
C PRO A 123 -23.27 -24.64 3.52
N SER A 124 -23.71 -25.75 4.14
CA SER A 124 -23.65 -25.98 5.58
C SER A 124 -22.21 -25.98 6.12
N ALA A 125 -21.20 -26.36 5.33
CA ALA A 125 -19.80 -26.31 5.77
C ALA A 125 -19.28 -24.88 5.94
N ALA A 126 -19.73 -23.91 5.13
CA ALA A 126 -19.38 -22.50 5.36
C ALA A 126 -19.98 -21.97 6.65
N GLN A 127 -21.26 -22.28 6.92
CA GLN A 127 -21.91 -21.89 8.16
C GLN A 127 -21.22 -22.53 9.37
N ALA A 128 -20.82 -23.80 9.26
CA ALA A 128 -20.05 -24.49 10.29
C ALA A 128 -18.68 -23.86 10.53
N ARG A 129 -17.92 -23.47 9.48
CA ARG A 129 -16.64 -22.74 9.63
C ARG A 129 -16.83 -21.40 10.34
N ALA A 130 -17.87 -20.64 9.97
CA ALA A 130 -18.18 -19.37 10.61
C ALA A 130 -18.51 -19.55 12.11
N ARG A 131 -19.26 -20.59 12.47
CA ARG A 131 -19.56 -20.91 13.88
C ARG A 131 -18.34 -21.43 14.63
N LEU A 132 -17.49 -22.25 14.01
CA LEU A 132 -16.21 -22.66 14.61
C LEU A 132 -15.31 -21.46 14.88
N ALA A 133 -15.21 -20.51 13.94
CA ALA A 133 -14.45 -19.28 14.16
C ALA A 133 -15.02 -18.47 15.34
N ALA A 134 -16.34 -18.33 15.44
CA ALA A 134 -17.01 -17.64 16.54
C ALA A 134 -16.86 -18.36 17.90
N LEU A 135 -16.93 -19.69 17.92
CA LEU A 135 -16.70 -20.50 19.12
C LEU A 135 -15.25 -20.42 19.57
N THR A 136 -14.32 -20.47 18.62
CA THR A 136 -12.89 -20.27 18.91
C THR A 136 -12.70 -18.87 19.50
N GLN A 137 -13.30 -17.80 18.94
CA GLN A 137 -13.27 -16.44 19.52
C GLN A 137 -13.80 -16.36 20.96
N ASN A 138 -14.83 -17.13 21.31
CA ASN A 138 -15.38 -17.18 22.67
C ASN A 138 -14.53 -18.03 23.65
N ASP A 139 -13.80 -19.02 23.15
CA ASP A 139 -12.88 -19.88 23.91
C ASP A 139 -11.46 -19.30 24.01
N HIS A 140 -11.17 -18.15 23.40
CA HIS A 140 -9.94 -17.44 23.68
C HIS A 140 -9.99 -16.99 25.15
N PRO A 141 -9.03 -17.42 26.01
CA PRO A 141 -8.87 -16.76 27.29
C PRO A 141 -8.76 -15.26 27.05
N ALA A 142 -9.29 -14.44 27.97
CA ALA A 142 -9.20 -12.99 27.88
C ALA A 142 -7.81 -12.60 27.36
N ALA A 143 -7.77 -11.87 26.24
CA ALA A 143 -6.52 -11.48 25.59
C ALA A 143 -5.56 -10.99 26.68
N PRO A 144 -4.28 -11.42 26.67
CA PRO A 144 -3.28 -10.87 27.57
C PRO A 144 -3.44 -9.35 27.59
N ALA A 145 -3.50 -8.74 28.78
CA ALA A 145 -3.85 -7.32 28.94
C ALA A 145 -2.88 -6.36 28.22
N THR A 146 -1.81 -6.89 27.62
CA THR A 146 -0.75 -6.17 26.95
C THR A 146 -0.68 -6.55 25.48
N MET A 147 -0.91 -5.56 24.62
CA MET A 147 -0.57 -5.59 23.20
C MET A 147 0.86 -6.11 23.02
N THR A 148 1.05 -7.06 22.10
CA THR A 148 2.35 -7.68 21.83
C THR A 148 2.74 -7.46 20.38
N GLN A 149 3.99 -7.05 20.15
CA GLN A 149 4.54 -6.87 18.82
C GLN A 149 5.75 -7.78 18.65
N ARG A 150 5.86 -8.44 17.49
CA ARG A 150 7.03 -9.24 17.11
C ARG A 150 7.42 -9.00 15.66
N LYS A 151 8.72 -8.94 15.39
CA LYS A 151 9.25 -8.90 14.04
C LYS A 151 9.09 -10.29 13.40
N ILE A 152 8.67 -10.32 12.14
CA ILE A 152 8.60 -11.56 11.34
C ILE A 152 9.84 -11.59 10.46
N GLU A 153 10.74 -12.52 10.76
CA GLU A 153 11.88 -12.82 9.89
C GLU A 153 11.40 -13.80 8.80
N THR A 154 11.62 -13.44 7.53
CA THR A 154 11.30 -14.30 6.39
C THR A 154 12.59 -14.78 5.71
N LEU A 155 12.61 -16.04 5.29
CA LEU A 155 13.68 -16.57 4.46
C LEU A 155 13.39 -16.22 2.99
N GLY A 156 14.14 -15.27 2.42
CA GLY A 156 13.94 -14.77 1.06
C GLY A 156 13.03 -13.53 0.98
N GLY A 157 12.67 -13.10 -0.22
CA GLY A 157 11.91 -11.86 -0.46
C GLY A 157 10.40 -11.93 -0.18
N ALA A 158 9.94 -12.79 0.73
CA ALA A 158 8.51 -12.90 1.05
C ALA A 158 8.02 -11.63 1.75
N GLY A 159 6.96 -11.01 1.20
CA GLY A 159 6.43 -9.73 1.62
C GLY A 159 5.12 -9.83 2.42
N LEU A 160 4.38 -8.71 2.47
CA LEU A 160 3.06 -8.67 3.09
C LEU A 160 2.07 -9.56 2.32
N GLY A 161 1.27 -10.33 3.05
CA GLY A 161 0.28 -11.26 2.48
C GLY A 161 0.85 -12.64 2.17
N ASP A 162 2.17 -12.76 2.01
CA ASP A 162 2.84 -14.04 1.80
C ASP A 162 2.95 -14.88 3.08
N THR A 163 2.72 -14.26 4.25
CA THR A 163 2.78 -14.93 5.55
C THR A 163 1.72 -14.40 6.52
N ASP A 164 1.22 -15.30 7.37
CA ASP A 164 0.40 -14.96 8.55
C ASP A 164 1.25 -14.85 9.83
N GLY A 165 2.58 -14.83 9.70
CA GLY A 165 3.51 -14.86 10.81
C GLY A 165 3.79 -16.26 11.37
N ARG A 166 3.25 -17.33 10.75
CA ARG A 166 3.58 -18.74 11.03
C ARG A 166 3.90 -19.52 9.75
N ARG A 167 3.05 -19.39 8.74
CA ARG A 167 3.12 -20.03 7.42
C ARG A 167 3.62 -19.04 6.39
N VAL A 168 4.24 -19.52 5.32
CA VAL A 168 4.74 -18.67 4.24
C VAL A 168 4.54 -19.33 2.88
N VAL A 169 4.25 -18.51 1.88
CA VAL A 169 4.29 -18.86 0.46
C VAL A 169 5.31 -17.98 -0.23
N TYR A 170 6.24 -18.58 -0.97
CA TYR A 170 7.28 -17.86 -1.71
C TYR A 170 7.64 -18.58 -2.99
N ARG A 171 8.22 -17.87 -3.96
CA ARG A 171 8.65 -18.43 -5.24
C ARG A 171 10.18 -18.51 -5.33
N ASN A 172 10.67 -19.61 -5.88
CA ASN A 172 12.05 -19.74 -6.33
C ASN A 172 12.12 -19.39 -7.82
N ASP A 173 12.54 -18.17 -8.14
CA ASP A 173 12.53 -17.64 -9.50
C ASP A 173 13.49 -18.38 -10.45
N ALA A 174 14.53 -19.01 -9.92
CA ALA A 174 15.47 -19.80 -10.72
C ALA A 174 14.87 -21.13 -11.21
N THR A 175 13.90 -21.68 -10.47
CA THR A 175 13.26 -22.97 -10.80
C THR A 175 11.80 -22.85 -11.20
N GLY A 176 11.18 -21.67 -10.98
CA GLY A 176 9.76 -21.41 -11.19
C GLY A 176 8.87 -22.07 -10.13
N GLU A 177 9.43 -22.57 -9.02
CA GLU A 177 8.68 -23.32 -8.02
C GLU A 177 8.06 -22.39 -6.99
N LEU A 178 6.74 -22.48 -6.83
CA LEU A 178 6.01 -21.85 -5.75
C LEU A 178 5.93 -22.82 -4.57
N ILE A 179 6.39 -22.37 -3.42
CA ILE A 179 6.64 -23.21 -2.25
C ILE A 179 5.79 -22.71 -1.09
N TYR A 180 5.08 -23.63 -0.44
CA TYR A 180 4.39 -23.42 0.82
C TYR A 180 5.20 -24.06 1.95
N GLY A 181 5.23 -23.43 3.12
CA GLY A 181 5.86 -24.02 4.30
C GLY A 181 5.62 -23.19 5.56
N ASP A 182 6.42 -23.44 6.59
CA ASP A 182 6.51 -22.55 7.75
C ASP A 182 7.72 -21.60 7.65
N LEU A 183 7.69 -20.56 8.48
CA LEU A 183 8.75 -19.55 8.55
C LEU A 183 10.10 -20.10 9.06
N ALA A 184 10.10 -21.19 9.82
CA ALA A 184 11.32 -21.86 10.26
C ALA A 184 11.98 -22.68 9.13
N GLY A 185 11.33 -22.77 7.97
CA GLY A 185 11.80 -23.51 6.81
C GLY A 185 11.52 -25.01 6.88
N HIS A 186 10.64 -25.46 7.79
CA HIS A 186 10.15 -26.83 7.80
C HIS A 186 8.87 -26.97 6.95
N SER A 187 8.43 -28.22 6.77
CA SER A 187 7.21 -28.59 6.04
C SER A 187 7.08 -27.99 4.62
N LYS A 188 8.23 -27.71 3.97
CA LYS A 188 8.30 -27.16 2.61
C LYS A 188 7.69 -28.12 1.60
N ARG A 189 6.83 -27.59 0.74
CA ARG A 189 6.19 -28.32 -0.35
C ARG A 189 6.09 -27.41 -1.58
N VAL A 190 6.40 -27.94 -2.75
CA VAL A 190 6.12 -27.25 -4.01
C VAL A 190 4.62 -27.40 -4.28
N ILE A 191 3.90 -26.29 -4.32
CA ILE A 191 2.45 -26.26 -4.57
C ILE A 191 2.11 -25.95 -6.03
N PHE A 192 3.04 -25.33 -6.75
CA PHE A 192 2.88 -25.03 -8.17
C PHE A 192 4.26 -24.86 -8.81
N LYS A 193 4.40 -25.26 -10.08
CA LYS A 193 5.62 -25.03 -10.85
C LYS A 193 5.28 -24.24 -12.12
N ALA A 194 5.66 -22.97 -12.10
CA ALA A 194 5.48 -22.07 -13.22
C ALA A 194 6.56 -22.29 -14.29
N LYS A 195 6.27 -21.83 -15.50
CA LYS A 195 7.29 -21.71 -16.54
C LYS A 195 8.13 -20.47 -16.26
N LEU A 196 9.43 -20.54 -16.51
CA LEU A 196 10.35 -19.43 -16.22
C LEU A 196 10.08 -18.16 -17.04
N ASP A 197 9.45 -18.29 -18.21
CA ASP A 197 9.02 -17.18 -19.06
C ASP A 197 7.60 -16.68 -18.75
N ASP A 198 6.96 -17.22 -17.72
CA ASP A 198 5.56 -16.93 -17.35
C ASP A 198 5.31 -17.12 -15.84
N LEU A 199 6.12 -16.43 -15.03
CA LEU A 199 6.05 -16.53 -13.57
C LEU A 199 4.83 -15.76 -13.03
N PRO A 200 3.89 -16.41 -12.32
CA PRO A 200 2.76 -15.72 -11.72
C PRO A 200 3.18 -15.04 -10.43
N ASN A 201 2.55 -13.92 -10.12
CA ASN A 201 2.48 -13.49 -8.73
C ASN A 201 1.41 -14.30 -7.99
N TRP A 202 1.42 -14.22 -6.66
CA TRP A 202 0.54 -15.04 -5.83
C TRP A 202 -0.06 -14.26 -4.66
N SER A 203 -1.12 -14.81 -4.09
CA SER A 203 -1.72 -14.32 -2.85
C SER A 203 -2.38 -15.49 -2.10
N PRO A 204 -1.84 -15.90 -0.95
CA PRO A 204 -2.48 -16.90 -0.09
C PRO A 204 -3.83 -16.40 0.45
N SER A 205 -4.76 -17.34 0.61
CA SER A 205 -6.02 -17.10 1.30
C SER A 205 -5.77 -16.76 2.77
N ARG A 206 -6.75 -16.18 3.43
CA ARG A 206 -6.61 -15.66 4.82
C ARG A 206 -6.27 -16.74 5.83
N ASP A 207 -6.71 -17.96 5.55
CA ASP A 207 -6.42 -19.17 6.30
C ASP A 207 -5.29 -20.01 5.70
N PHE A 208 -4.62 -19.54 4.64
CA PHE A 208 -3.54 -20.22 3.92
C PHE A 208 -3.89 -21.64 3.47
N SER A 209 -5.17 -21.90 3.15
CA SER A 209 -5.64 -23.18 2.60
C SER A 209 -5.60 -23.21 1.07
N VAL A 210 -5.73 -22.04 0.42
CA VAL A 210 -5.74 -21.87 -1.03
C VAL A 210 -4.77 -20.74 -1.38
N VAL A 211 -4.13 -20.80 -2.54
CA VAL A 211 -3.25 -19.77 -3.06
C VAL A 211 -3.77 -19.33 -4.41
N GLY A 212 -3.99 -18.03 -4.54
CA GLY A 212 -4.36 -17.37 -5.78
C GLY A 212 -3.11 -17.13 -6.61
N LEU A 213 -3.20 -17.35 -7.90
CA LEU A 213 -2.14 -17.16 -8.87
C LEU A 213 -2.63 -16.16 -9.92
N PHE A 214 -1.78 -15.21 -10.28
CA PHE A 214 -2.10 -14.22 -11.29
C PHE A 214 -0.95 -14.02 -12.26
N PHE A 215 -1.24 -14.28 -13.53
CA PHE A 215 -0.29 -14.20 -14.63
C PHE A 215 -0.47 -12.86 -15.32
N TYR A 216 0.55 -12.02 -15.27
CA TYR A 216 0.49 -10.67 -15.81
C TYR A 216 0.43 -10.63 -17.34
N LEU A 217 -0.08 -9.50 -17.82
CA LEU A 217 -0.32 -9.18 -19.22
C LEU A 217 0.92 -9.42 -20.10
N LYS A 218 0.78 -10.30 -21.10
CA LYS A 218 1.55 -10.19 -22.36
C LYS A 218 0.80 -9.17 -23.25
N PRO A 219 1.46 -8.44 -24.17
CA PRO A 219 0.86 -7.31 -24.91
C PRO A 219 -0.56 -7.56 -25.50
N ASP A 220 -0.88 -8.83 -25.81
CA ASP A 220 -2.13 -9.26 -26.42
C ASP A 220 -2.92 -10.33 -25.61
N GLN A 221 -2.69 -10.47 -24.30
CA GLN A 221 -3.39 -11.48 -23.47
C GLN A 221 -4.01 -10.88 -22.20
N PRO A 222 -5.25 -11.27 -21.83
CA PRO A 222 -5.88 -10.84 -20.59
C PRO A 222 -5.11 -11.39 -19.38
N THR A 223 -5.22 -10.69 -18.25
CA THR A 223 -4.70 -11.19 -16.97
C THR A 223 -5.45 -12.47 -16.60
N THR A 224 -4.73 -13.57 -16.43
CA THR A 224 -5.33 -14.87 -16.07
C THR A 224 -5.21 -15.09 -14.56
N LEU A 225 -6.33 -15.44 -13.94
CA LEU A 225 -6.44 -15.72 -12.52
C LEU A 225 -6.72 -17.20 -12.32
N ALA A 226 -5.94 -17.82 -11.45
CA ALA A 226 -6.08 -19.21 -11.08
C ALA A 226 -5.98 -19.37 -9.57
N VAL A 227 -6.35 -20.54 -9.07
CA VAL A 227 -6.15 -20.93 -7.68
C VAL A 227 -5.58 -22.33 -7.60
N VAL A 228 -4.79 -22.60 -6.56
CA VAL A 228 -4.26 -23.92 -6.22
C VAL A 228 -4.37 -24.14 -4.71
N ASN A 229 -4.61 -25.36 -4.27
CA ASN A 229 -4.65 -25.66 -2.83
C ASN A 229 -3.24 -25.60 -2.23
N ALA A 230 -3.15 -25.31 -0.94
CA ALA A 230 -1.88 -25.32 -0.20
C ALA A 230 -1.21 -26.71 -0.13
N ASP A 231 -1.88 -27.79 -0.54
CA ASP A 231 -1.28 -29.11 -0.72
C ASP A 231 -0.77 -29.38 -2.14
N GLY A 232 -0.89 -28.40 -3.05
CA GLY A 232 -0.49 -28.50 -4.45
C GLY A 232 -1.54 -29.11 -5.38
N THR A 233 -2.71 -29.49 -4.86
CA THR A 233 -3.81 -30.04 -5.67
C THR A 233 -4.78 -28.94 -6.14
N GLY A 234 -5.72 -29.30 -7.00
CA GLY A 234 -6.88 -28.44 -7.28
C GLY A 234 -6.59 -27.17 -8.07
N TYR A 235 -5.47 -27.11 -8.79
CA TYR A 235 -5.18 -26.04 -9.74
C TYR A 235 -6.33 -25.87 -10.74
N ARG A 236 -6.84 -24.65 -10.89
CA ARG A 236 -7.80 -24.28 -11.93
C ARG A 236 -7.78 -22.79 -12.21
N GLU A 237 -7.96 -22.42 -13.47
CA GLU A 237 -8.27 -21.04 -13.86
C GLU A 237 -9.69 -20.68 -13.39
N ILE A 238 -9.83 -19.51 -12.79
CA ILE A 238 -11.11 -19.02 -12.28
C ILE A 238 -11.64 -17.83 -13.08
N ALA A 239 -10.77 -16.99 -13.66
CA ALA A 239 -11.21 -15.82 -14.40
C ALA A 239 -10.14 -15.30 -15.36
N ARG A 240 -10.60 -14.54 -16.37
CA ARG A 240 -9.75 -13.72 -17.24
C ARG A 240 -10.25 -12.29 -17.20
N VAL A 241 -9.35 -11.36 -16.96
CA VAL A 241 -9.67 -9.94 -16.79
C VAL A 241 -8.91 -9.13 -17.84
N ASP A 242 -9.64 -8.29 -18.58
CA ASP A 242 -9.05 -7.40 -19.56
C ASP A 242 -8.22 -6.28 -18.90
N GLY A 243 -7.10 -5.94 -19.53
CA GLY A 243 -6.19 -4.91 -19.03
C GLY A 243 -5.33 -5.38 -17.85
N ARG A 244 -4.65 -4.43 -17.22
CA ARG A 244 -3.77 -4.70 -16.07
C ARG A 244 -4.65 -4.91 -14.84
N ALA A 245 -4.63 -6.10 -14.27
CA ALA A 245 -5.24 -6.39 -12.99
C ALA A 245 -4.17 -6.56 -11.90
N GLU A 246 -4.47 -6.06 -10.71
CA GLU A 246 -3.64 -6.16 -9.52
C GLU A 246 -4.46 -6.79 -8.41
N TRP A 247 -3.94 -7.86 -7.82
CA TRP A 247 -4.58 -8.55 -6.71
C TRP A 247 -4.67 -7.63 -5.50
N GLY A 248 -5.84 -7.59 -4.85
CA GLY A 248 -5.97 -6.88 -3.59
C GLY A 248 -6.07 -7.81 -2.40
N THR A 249 -7.20 -8.50 -2.24
CA THR A 249 -7.44 -9.27 -1.02
C THR A 249 -8.49 -10.37 -1.17
N TRP A 250 -8.44 -11.35 -0.28
CA TRP A 250 -9.43 -12.40 -0.14
C TRP A 250 -10.57 -11.97 0.79
N SER A 251 -11.78 -12.43 0.51
CA SER A 251 -12.86 -12.42 1.49
C SER A 251 -12.50 -13.34 2.67
N TRP A 252 -13.06 -13.05 3.84
CA TRP A 252 -12.77 -13.78 5.07
C TRP A 252 -13.18 -15.26 5.02
N ASP A 253 -14.11 -15.61 4.14
CA ASP A 253 -14.53 -16.98 3.86
C ASP A 253 -13.76 -17.65 2.71
N ASN A 254 -12.79 -16.95 2.11
CA ASN A 254 -11.97 -17.34 0.96
C ASN A 254 -12.78 -17.69 -0.31
N ARG A 255 -14.03 -17.23 -0.43
CA ARG A 255 -14.89 -17.50 -1.59
C ARG A 255 -14.88 -16.40 -2.64
N SER A 256 -14.34 -15.23 -2.31
CA SER A 256 -14.28 -14.09 -3.19
C SER A 256 -12.92 -13.41 -3.12
N ILE A 257 -12.56 -12.78 -4.21
CA ILE A 257 -11.31 -12.03 -4.37
C ILE A 257 -11.68 -10.62 -4.82
N LEU A 258 -11.05 -9.61 -4.25
CA LEU A 258 -11.07 -8.25 -4.80
C LEU A 258 -9.81 -8.01 -5.63
N LEU A 259 -10.02 -7.43 -6.80
CA LEU A 259 -8.97 -7.02 -7.72
C LEU A 259 -9.21 -5.61 -8.20
N ARG A 260 -8.12 -4.85 -8.34
CA ARG A 260 -8.11 -3.58 -9.06
C ARG A 260 -7.79 -3.85 -10.52
N SER A 261 -8.67 -3.44 -11.43
CA SER A 261 -8.42 -3.47 -12.88
C SER A 261 -8.23 -2.06 -13.41
N ARG A 262 -7.26 -1.91 -14.31
CA ARG A 262 -7.04 -0.71 -15.14
C ARG A 262 -7.20 -1.10 -16.60
N PRO A 263 -8.41 -0.98 -17.17
CA PRO A 263 -8.63 -1.21 -18.58
C PRO A 263 -7.92 -0.15 -19.45
N ARG A 264 -7.87 -0.38 -20.76
CA ARG A 264 -7.25 0.54 -21.72
C ARG A 264 -8.00 1.88 -21.86
N ASP A 265 -9.20 1.98 -21.32
CA ASP A 265 -10.02 3.20 -21.30
C ASP A 265 -9.56 4.22 -20.23
N GLY A 266 -8.57 3.88 -19.40
CA GLY A 266 -8.01 4.74 -18.36
C GLY A 266 -8.83 4.77 -17.07
N THR A 267 -9.92 4.02 -16.97
CA THR A 267 -10.70 3.89 -15.72
C THR A 267 -9.98 3.02 -14.70
N THR A 268 -10.27 3.22 -13.41
CA THR A 268 -9.90 2.28 -12.34
C THR A 268 -11.15 1.58 -11.86
N ARG A 269 -11.15 0.24 -11.88
CA ARG A 269 -12.28 -0.59 -11.48
C ARG A 269 -11.91 -1.47 -10.31
N VAL A 270 -12.84 -1.69 -9.39
CA VAL A 270 -12.72 -2.72 -8.35
C VAL A 270 -13.68 -3.83 -8.70
N LEU A 271 -13.12 -5.03 -8.91
CA LEU A 271 -13.85 -6.23 -9.29
C LEU A 271 -13.85 -7.21 -8.13
N ARG A 272 -15.01 -7.83 -7.88
CA ARG A 272 -15.15 -9.01 -7.04
C ARG A 272 -15.24 -10.23 -7.94
N ILE A 273 -14.45 -11.24 -7.66
CA ILE A 273 -14.43 -12.50 -8.40
C ILE A 273 -14.75 -13.65 -7.46
N SER A 274 -15.73 -14.46 -7.83
CA SER A 274 -16.05 -15.71 -7.15
C SER A 274 -15.01 -16.79 -7.44
N VAL A 275 -14.50 -17.41 -6.38
CA VAL A 275 -13.48 -18.50 -6.46
C VAL A 275 -14.10 -19.84 -6.90
N ILE A 276 -15.43 -19.94 -6.82
CA ILE A 276 -16.17 -21.17 -7.08
C ILE A 276 -16.46 -21.31 -8.58
N ASP A 277 -17.03 -20.27 -9.19
CA ASP A 277 -17.55 -20.29 -10.55
C ASP A 277 -16.93 -19.22 -11.46
N GLY A 278 -16.03 -18.39 -10.93
CA GLY A 278 -15.36 -17.36 -11.71
C GLY A 278 -16.20 -16.12 -11.99
N GLN A 279 -17.39 -16.00 -11.39
CA GLN A 279 -18.28 -14.87 -11.65
C GLN A 279 -17.59 -13.55 -11.27
N ILE A 280 -17.51 -12.64 -12.23
CA ILE A 280 -16.93 -11.30 -12.05
C ILE A 280 -18.06 -10.30 -11.84
N ARG A 281 -17.96 -9.50 -10.78
CA ARG A 281 -18.87 -8.40 -10.45
C ARG A 281 -18.08 -7.12 -10.29
N GLU A 282 -18.45 -6.08 -11.03
CA GLU A 282 -17.89 -4.74 -10.82
C GLU A 282 -18.56 -4.11 -9.58
N LEU A 283 -17.74 -3.72 -8.60
CA LEU A 283 -18.20 -3.05 -7.38
C LEU A 283 -18.09 -1.53 -7.46
N LEU A 284 -17.04 -1.06 -8.14
CA LEU A 284 -16.73 0.36 -8.27
C LEU A 284 -16.05 0.62 -9.61
N SER A 285 -16.37 1.76 -10.22
CA SER A 285 -15.70 2.28 -11.42
C SER A 285 -15.44 3.77 -11.28
N LEU A 286 -14.16 4.14 -11.33
CA LEU A 286 -13.69 5.52 -11.16
C LEU A 286 -13.11 6.03 -12.47
N LYS A 287 -13.62 7.17 -12.94
CA LYS A 287 -13.07 7.89 -14.10
C LYS A 287 -11.75 8.60 -13.77
N THR A 288 -11.60 9.06 -12.53
CA THR A 288 -10.41 9.76 -12.03
C THR A 288 -10.10 9.29 -10.62
N GLY A 289 -8.81 9.31 -10.25
CA GLY A 289 -8.34 8.76 -8.99
C GLY A 289 -8.07 7.24 -9.08
N THR A 290 -7.34 6.73 -8.10
CA THR A 290 -6.99 5.32 -7.98
C THR A 290 -7.35 4.88 -6.58
N VAL A 291 -8.14 3.82 -6.46
CA VAL A 291 -8.32 3.15 -5.16
C VAL A 291 -6.97 2.59 -4.72
N GLU A 292 -6.46 2.98 -3.56
CA GLU A 292 -5.13 2.58 -3.09
C GLU A 292 -5.17 1.22 -2.38
N ALA A 293 -6.10 1.06 -1.43
CA ALA A 293 -6.32 -0.17 -0.67
C ALA A 293 -7.82 -0.51 -0.55
N TYR A 294 -8.12 -1.79 -0.29
CA TYR A 294 -9.50 -2.28 -0.15
C TYR A 294 -9.55 -3.56 0.68
N ALA A 295 -10.61 -3.71 1.47
CA ALA A 295 -10.71 -4.77 2.48
C ALA A 295 -12.17 -5.23 2.67
N PHE A 296 -12.40 -6.55 2.71
CA PHE A 296 -13.70 -7.12 3.07
C PHE A 296 -13.93 -7.03 4.57
N SER A 297 -15.16 -6.72 4.98
CA SER A 297 -15.58 -6.91 6.37
C SER A 297 -15.60 -8.41 6.73
N PRO A 298 -15.34 -8.80 7.99
CA PRO A 298 -15.33 -10.20 8.41
C PRO A 298 -16.65 -10.94 8.18
N ASP A 299 -17.76 -10.21 8.28
CA ASP A 299 -19.10 -10.72 8.00
C ASP A 299 -19.43 -10.81 6.49
N GLY A 300 -18.53 -10.36 5.62
CA GLY A 300 -18.69 -10.36 4.17
C GLY A 300 -19.74 -9.39 3.63
N ARG A 301 -20.33 -8.53 4.46
CA ARG A 301 -21.41 -7.61 4.06
C ARG A 301 -20.90 -6.35 3.37
N PHE A 302 -19.68 -5.94 3.66
CA PHE A 302 -19.13 -4.66 3.24
C PHE A 302 -17.73 -4.80 2.66
N VAL A 303 -17.35 -3.81 1.86
CA VAL A 303 -15.99 -3.57 1.40
C VAL A 303 -15.62 -2.15 1.83
N ALA A 304 -14.47 -1.99 2.47
CA ALA A 304 -13.86 -0.69 2.70
C ALA A 304 -12.84 -0.42 1.59
N TYR A 305 -12.65 0.84 1.21
CA TYR A 305 -11.59 1.23 0.29
C TYR A 305 -11.07 2.63 0.58
N SER A 306 -9.79 2.89 0.29
CA SER A 306 -9.17 4.20 0.41
C SER A 306 -9.01 4.89 -0.95
N LEU A 307 -9.10 6.21 -0.93
CA LEU A 307 -8.86 7.09 -2.06
C LEU A 307 -8.21 8.38 -1.52
N ARG A 308 -6.88 8.44 -1.52
CA ARG A 308 -6.09 9.50 -0.90
C ARG A 308 -6.44 9.63 0.59
N SER A 309 -6.75 10.84 1.06
CA SER A 309 -7.15 11.17 2.43
C SER A 309 -8.51 10.61 2.89
N ARG A 310 -9.20 9.79 2.09
CA ARG A 310 -10.58 9.36 2.39
C ARG A 310 -10.73 7.85 2.39
N ILE A 311 -11.51 7.36 3.34
CA ILE A 311 -11.94 5.96 3.42
C ILE A 311 -13.45 5.90 3.25
N PHE A 312 -13.87 5.05 2.32
CA PHE A 312 -15.26 4.77 2.02
C PHE A 312 -15.60 3.33 2.36
N VAL A 313 -16.87 3.07 2.58
CA VAL A 313 -17.44 1.72 2.71
C VAL A 313 -18.60 1.59 1.73
N LEU A 314 -18.73 0.42 1.11
CA LEU A 314 -19.85 0.06 0.24
C LEU A 314 -20.32 -1.37 0.52
N PRO A 315 -21.55 -1.75 0.11
CA PRO A 315 -22.01 -3.13 0.18
C PRO A 315 -21.14 -4.06 -0.66
N ALA A 316 -20.84 -5.27 -0.17
CA ALA A 316 -20.02 -6.24 -0.88
C ALA A 316 -20.67 -6.81 -2.17
N GLU A 317 -21.98 -6.61 -2.32
CA GLU A 317 -22.74 -6.91 -3.54
C GLU A 317 -22.85 -5.72 -4.49
N GLY A 318 -22.13 -4.63 -4.21
CA GLY A 318 -22.21 -3.38 -4.96
C GLY A 318 -23.37 -2.49 -4.51
N GLY A 319 -23.26 -1.21 -4.85
CA GLY A 319 -24.18 -0.17 -4.40
C GLY A 319 -23.42 1.13 -4.14
N GLU A 320 -24.14 2.15 -3.69
CA GLU A 320 -23.55 3.46 -3.41
C GLU A 320 -22.55 3.38 -2.24
N PRO A 321 -21.31 3.86 -2.42
CA PRO A 321 -20.35 3.99 -1.33
C PRO A 321 -20.70 5.18 -0.45
N TRP A 322 -20.35 5.12 0.83
CA TRP A 322 -20.42 6.26 1.75
C TRP A 322 -19.08 6.48 2.46
N LEU A 323 -18.79 7.74 2.73
CA LEU A 323 -17.60 8.16 3.45
C LEU A 323 -17.70 7.73 4.91
N VAL A 324 -16.65 7.09 5.43
CA VAL A 324 -16.55 6.74 6.86
C VAL A 324 -15.43 7.48 7.57
N TYR A 325 -14.44 7.97 6.82
CA TYR A 325 -13.35 8.76 7.38
C TYR A 325 -12.73 9.67 6.31
N GLU A 326 -12.37 10.88 6.72
CA GLU A 326 -11.61 11.84 5.91
C GLU A 326 -10.57 12.51 6.79
N GLU A 327 -9.32 12.42 6.38
CA GLU A 327 -8.22 13.07 7.06
C GLU A 327 -8.10 14.51 6.59
N GLN A 328 -8.09 15.43 7.55
CA GLN A 328 -7.91 16.85 7.27
C GLN A 328 -6.43 17.16 7.09
N PRO A 329 -6.06 18.01 6.12
CA PRO A 329 -4.67 18.45 5.95
C PRO A 329 -4.19 19.15 7.21
N THR A 330 -3.16 18.61 7.86
CA THR A 330 -2.52 19.27 9.00
C THR A 330 -1.39 20.22 8.55
N THR A 331 -0.81 19.97 7.37
CA THR A 331 0.52 20.52 6.98
C THR A 331 0.56 21.19 5.59
N GLY A 332 -0.60 21.47 4.98
CA GLY A 332 -0.66 21.99 3.60
C GLY A 332 -0.32 20.97 2.50
N ARG A 333 0.09 19.74 2.86
CA ARG A 333 0.11 18.56 1.98
C ARG A 333 -1.25 17.85 2.02
N THR A 334 -1.67 17.23 0.92
CA THR A 334 -2.82 16.30 0.97
C THR A 334 -2.43 15.10 1.84
N PRO A 335 -3.12 14.84 2.96
CA PRO A 335 -2.79 13.70 3.81
C PRO A 335 -3.09 12.41 3.07
N ASP A 336 -2.31 11.36 3.33
CA ASP A 336 -2.57 10.03 2.81
C ASP A 336 -2.96 9.14 3.99
N VAL A 337 -4.16 8.55 3.93
CA VAL A 337 -4.63 7.64 4.97
C VAL A 337 -4.50 6.21 4.45
N SER A 338 -3.66 5.43 5.08
CA SER A 338 -3.48 4.03 4.71
C SER A 338 -4.59 3.19 5.33
N LEU A 339 -5.48 2.64 4.50
CA LEU A 339 -6.37 1.56 4.92
C LEU A 339 -5.56 0.25 4.97
N LEU A 340 -5.36 -0.30 6.17
CA LEU A 340 -4.70 -1.60 6.31
C LEU A 340 -5.73 -2.71 6.11
N ASP A 341 -6.64 -2.91 7.06
CA ASP A 341 -7.65 -3.97 6.99
C ASP A 341 -8.75 -3.80 8.05
N TRP A 342 -9.78 -4.63 7.98
CA TRP A 342 -10.71 -4.85 9.09
C TRP A 342 -10.06 -5.65 10.21
N THR A 343 -10.41 -5.31 11.44
CA THR A 343 -10.19 -6.17 12.61
C THR A 343 -11.05 -7.43 12.51
N ALA A 344 -10.58 -8.54 13.09
CA ALA A 344 -11.26 -9.84 12.97
C ALA A 344 -12.63 -9.94 13.62
N ASP A 345 -12.94 -9.03 14.55
CA ASP A 345 -14.27 -8.91 15.15
C ASP A 345 -15.20 -7.98 14.36
N GLY A 346 -14.70 -7.34 13.30
CA GLY A 346 -15.45 -6.44 12.43
C GLY A 346 -15.83 -5.10 13.06
N ARG A 347 -15.36 -4.80 14.28
CA ARG A 347 -15.72 -3.57 15.01
C ARG A 347 -14.90 -2.37 14.59
N TYR A 348 -13.74 -2.59 13.97
CA TYR A 348 -12.84 -1.51 13.59
C TYR A 348 -12.19 -1.74 12.22
N LEU A 349 -11.87 -0.63 11.55
CA LEU A 349 -10.86 -0.56 10.50
C LEU A 349 -9.52 -0.15 11.12
N ALA A 350 -8.47 -0.90 10.83
CA ALA A 350 -7.09 -0.51 11.12
C ALA A 350 -6.60 0.45 10.05
N ILE A 351 -6.17 1.65 10.46
CA ILE A 351 -5.74 2.72 9.55
C ILE A 351 -4.40 3.31 10.01
N GLY A 352 -3.51 3.57 9.05
CA GLY A 352 -2.35 4.43 9.22
C GLY A 352 -2.80 5.87 8.98
N SER A 353 -2.59 6.75 9.97
CA SER A 353 -3.06 8.13 9.93
C SER A 353 -2.06 9.05 10.60
N GLU A 354 -1.92 10.26 10.04
CA GLU A 354 -1.07 11.34 10.54
C GLU A 354 -1.86 12.39 11.32
N ARG A 355 -3.16 12.17 11.58
CA ARG A 355 -4.09 13.10 12.25
C ARG A 355 -3.63 13.69 13.58
N THR A 356 -2.63 13.09 14.22
CA THR A 356 -2.04 13.56 15.49
C THR A 356 -0.73 14.32 15.30
N GLY A 357 -0.39 14.67 14.05
CA GLY A 357 0.89 15.26 13.64
C GLY A 357 2.01 14.23 13.49
N LYS A 358 1.75 12.94 13.72
CA LYS A 358 2.74 11.85 13.68
C LYS A 358 2.10 10.62 13.03
N PRO A 359 2.82 9.84 12.19
CA PRO A 359 2.30 8.60 11.62
C PRO A 359 2.02 7.61 12.75
N ALA A 360 0.79 7.10 12.78
CA ALA A 360 0.35 6.20 13.82
C ALA A 360 -0.73 5.24 13.33
N LEU A 361 -0.74 4.07 13.95
CA LEU A 361 -1.83 3.11 13.83
C LEU A 361 -3.00 3.58 14.69
N HIS A 362 -4.17 3.64 14.05
CA HIS A 362 -5.44 3.90 14.70
C HIS A 362 -6.48 2.82 14.37
N LEU A 363 -7.45 2.67 15.25
CA LEU A 363 -8.65 1.87 15.01
C LEU A 363 -9.85 2.79 14.84
N LEU A 364 -10.35 2.89 13.61
CA LEU A 364 -11.58 3.60 13.29
C LEU A 364 -12.79 2.71 13.67
N PRO A 365 -13.62 3.08 14.65
CA PRO A 365 -14.79 2.29 15.02
C PRO A 365 -15.82 2.25 13.89
N ILE A 366 -16.28 1.06 13.54
CA ILE A 366 -17.31 0.83 12.53
C ILE A 366 -18.45 0.01 13.11
N SER A 367 -19.68 0.42 12.81
CA SER A 367 -20.90 -0.31 13.11
C SER A 367 -21.80 -0.31 11.88
N ASP A 368 -22.19 -1.51 11.44
CA ASP A 368 -23.05 -1.69 10.26
C ASP A 368 -22.53 -0.97 9.00
N GLY A 369 -21.21 -1.04 8.81
CA GLY A 369 -20.52 -0.38 7.69
C GLY A 369 -20.36 1.13 7.83
N LYS A 370 -20.89 1.77 8.89
CA LYS A 370 -20.80 3.21 9.13
C LYS A 370 -19.82 3.55 10.24
N SER A 371 -19.26 4.76 10.19
CA SER A 371 -18.45 5.28 11.29
C SER A 371 -19.25 5.29 12.60
N ALA A 372 -18.64 4.77 13.66
CA ALA A 372 -19.24 4.65 14.99
C ALA A 372 -18.52 5.49 16.05
N GLY A 373 -17.55 6.33 15.64
CA GLY A 373 -16.82 7.21 16.53
C GLY A 373 -15.49 7.66 15.97
N GLU A 374 -14.72 8.34 16.80
CA GLU A 374 -13.38 8.83 16.46
C GLU A 374 -12.34 7.68 16.44
N PRO A 375 -11.32 7.75 15.56
CA PRO A 375 -10.24 6.77 15.55
C PRO A 375 -9.48 6.71 16.88
N VAL A 376 -9.41 5.51 17.45
CA VAL A 376 -8.69 5.23 18.70
C VAL A 376 -7.20 5.06 18.39
N PHE A 377 -6.35 5.84 19.07
CA PHE A 377 -4.90 5.71 18.95
C PHE A 377 -4.41 4.38 19.51
N ILE A 378 -3.53 3.70 18.77
CA ILE A 378 -2.87 2.47 19.22
C ILE A 378 -1.39 2.73 19.50
N ARG A 379 -0.67 3.26 18.52
CA ARG A 379 0.77 3.54 18.63
C ARG A 379 1.30 4.37 17.46
N TYR A 380 2.45 4.99 17.67
CA TYR A 380 3.24 5.60 16.60
C TYR A 380 3.99 4.55 15.76
N GLY A 381 4.28 4.92 14.51
CA GLY A 381 5.07 4.16 13.54
C GLY A 381 4.57 4.36 12.09
N SER A 382 5.38 3.94 11.11
CA SER A 382 4.94 3.84 9.71
C SER A 382 4.18 2.52 9.48
N PHE A 383 3.01 2.63 8.86
CA PHE A 383 2.08 1.53 8.58
C PHE A 383 1.60 1.63 7.13
N GLU A 384 2.47 1.29 6.19
CA GLU A 384 2.18 1.44 4.74
C GLU A 384 1.07 0.49 4.28
N TYR A 385 1.18 -0.78 4.68
CA TYR A 385 0.26 -1.84 4.29
C TYR A 385 0.07 -2.83 5.44
N GLY A 386 -1.11 -3.44 5.54
CA GLY A 386 -1.35 -4.49 6.51
C GLY A 386 -2.50 -5.40 6.13
N ALA A 387 -2.52 -6.58 6.76
CA ALA A 387 -3.61 -7.54 6.65
C ALA A 387 -3.81 -8.19 8.01
N THR A 388 -5.06 -8.20 8.48
CA THR A 388 -5.39 -8.97 9.69
C THR A 388 -5.33 -10.45 9.34
N THR A 389 -4.95 -11.32 10.27
CA THR A 389 -4.96 -12.78 10.07
C THR A 389 -6.30 -13.36 10.53
N ALA A 390 -6.59 -14.61 10.18
CA ALA A 390 -7.75 -15.32 10.73
C ALA A 390 -7.70 -15.45 12.26
N ALA A 391 -6.51 -15.40 12.86
CA ALA A 391 -6.30 -15.41 14.31
C ALA A 391 -6.44 -14.03 14.97
N GLY A 392 -6.69 -12.97 14.20
CA GLY A 392 -6.89 -11.62 14.72
C GLY A 392 -5.62 -10.79 14.93
N ALA A 393 -4.43 -11.32 14.61
CA ALA A 393 -3.20 -10.55 14.57
C ALA A 393 -3.18 -9.63 13.33
N LEU A 394 -2.64 -8.42 13.44
CA LEU A 394 -2.36 -7.57 12.29
C LEU A 394 -0.93 -7.82 11.82
N VAL A 395 -0.76 -8.37 10.62
CA VAL A 395 0.55 -8.43 9.95
C VAL A 395 0.67 -7.17 9.11
N TYR A 396 1.77 -6.43 9.26
CA TYR A 396 1.95 -5.16 8.56
C TYR A 396 3.39 -4.93 8.13
N SER A 397 3.54 -4.18 7.04
CA SER A 397 4.81 -3.68 6.56
C SER A 397 5.10 -2.34 7.23
N SER A 398 6.32 -2.17 7.72
CA SER A 398 6.82 -0.93 8.29
C SER A 398 8.14 -0.57 7.62
N VAL A 399 8.39 0.72 7.38
CA VAL A 399 9.66 1.19 6.85
C VAL A 399 10.75 0.94 7.89
N ARG A 400 11.89 0.39 7.47
CA ARG A 400 13.05 0.21 8.36
C ARG A 400 13.54 1.56 8.86
N PRO A 401 14.09 1.63 10.08
CA PRO A 401 14.94 2.75 10.47
C PRO A 401 16.02 2.98 9.39
N GLY A 402 16.09 4.19 8.84
CA GLY A 402 16.95 4.51 7.68
C GLY A 402 16.28 4.44 6.31
N GLY A 403 14.98 4.14 6.23
CA GLY A 403 14.16 4.35 5.03
C GLY A 403 14.26 3.28 3.94
N VAL A 404 13.62 3.58 2.81
CA VAL A 404 13.71 2.80 1.56
C VAL A 404 14.93 3.17 0.71
N TRP A 405 15.84 3.96 1.27
CA TRP A 405 17.05 4.42 0.61
C TRP A 405 18.28 3.83 1.29
N ALA A 406 19.30 3.57 0.48
CA ALA A 406 20.61 3.18 0.95
C ALA A 406 21.66 4.15 0.43
N VAL A 407 22.57 4.56 1.30
CA VAL A 407 23.75 5.36 0.94
C VAL A 407 24.98 4.48 1.09
N HIS A 408 25.73 4.32 0.01
CA HIS A 408 26.92 3.49 -0.07
C HIS A 408 28.14 4.35 -0.34
N LEU A 409 29.25 4.04 0.32
CA LEU A 409 30.55 4.69 0.17
C LEU A 409 31.56 3.70 -0.39
N ALA A 410 32.33 4.11 -1.40
CA ALA A 410 33.52 3.41 -1.86
C ALA A 410 34.70 4.36 -2.03
N SER A 411 35.91 3.83 -1.83
CA SER A 411 37.14 4.51 -2.29
C SER A 411 37.31 4.29 -3.79
N LEU A 412 37.91 5.27 -4.46
CA LEU A 412 38.30 5.22 -5.86
C LEU A 412 39.83 5.10 -5.94
N ASP A 413 40.31 4.20 -6.79
CA ASP A 413 41.73 4.16 -7.14
C ASP A 413 42.12 5.32 -8.07
N VAL A 414 43.42 5.40 -8.43
CA VAL A 414 43.94 6.46 -9.33
C VAL A 414 43.27 6.47 -10.71
N ASN A 415 42.66 5.35 -11.12
CA ASN A 415 41.93 5.19 -12.37
C ASN A 415 40.41 5.29 -12.16
N GLY A 416 39.92 5.64 -10.97
CA GLY A 416 38.50 5.75 -10.68
C GLY A 416 37.78 4.40 -10.48
N HIS A 417 38.49 3.28 -10.32
CA HIS A 417 37.83 2.01 -9.99
C HIS A 417 37.35 2.02 -8.54
N PRO A 418 36.07 1.70 -8.28
CA PRO A 418 35.56 1.61 -6.93
C PRO A 418 36.12 0.36 -6.24
N GLY A 419 36.54 0.52 -4.98
CA GLY A 419 36.77 -0.58 -4.07
C GLY A 419 35.46 -1.24 -3.60
N GLY A 420 35.52 -1.94 -2.47
CA GLY A 420 34.32 -2.52 -1.85
C GLY A 420 33.34 -1.43 -1.40
N TRP A 421 32.09 -1.54 -1.83
CA TRP A 421 31.01 -0.66 -1.39
C TRP A 421 30.61 -0.97 0.05
N LYS A 422 30.63 0.06 0.90
CA LYS A 422 30.18 0.01 2.29
C LYS A 422 28.89 0.79 2.44
N ARG A 423 27.81 0.15 2.90
CA ARG A 423 26.59 0.86 3.31
C ARG A 423 26.85 1.71 4.55
N LEU A 424 26.43 2.97 4.52
CA LEU A 424 26.46 3.87 5.66
C LEU A 424 25.19 3.66 6.50
N ASP A 425 25.36 3.64 7.82
CA ASP A 425 24.27 3.56 8.79
C ASP A 425 23.84 4.99 9.14
N LEU A 426 22.85 5.50 8.41
CA LEU A 426 22.34 6.87 8.51
C LEU A 426 20.87 6.84 8.98
N PRO A 427 20.45 7.74 9.88
CA PRO A 427 19.08 7.87 10.38
C PRO A 427 18.15 8.55 9.36
N LEU A 428 18.04 8.02 8.14
CA LEU A 428 17.33 8.70 7.04
C LEU A 428 15.81 8.84 7.24
N GLY A 429 15.18 8.02 8.09
CA GLY A 429 13.72 7.91 8.24
C GLY A 429 12.98 7.56 6.95
N ASN A 430 11.69 7.87 6.84
CA ASN A 430 10.88 7.61 5.63
C ASN A 430 11.04 8.72 4.57
N MET A 431 12.24 9.27 4.47
CA MET A 431 12.54 10.34 3.53
C MET A 431 12.57 9.83 2.09
N GLN A 432 12.09 10.68 1.17
CA GLN A 432 12.02 10.35 -0.25
C GLN A 432 13.34 10.46 -1.01
N THR A 433 14.36 11.22 -0.56
CA THR A 433 15.72 11.29 -1.14
C THR A 433 16.72 11.98 -0.18
N PRO A 434 17.78 11.31 0.34
CA PRO A 434 18.80 11.93 1.22
C PRO A 434 19.68 13.03 0.64
N LEU A 435 19.99 12.98 -0.66
CA LEU A 435 20.85 13.95 -1.36
C LEU A 435 22.15 14.26 -0.58
N PRO A 436 23.02 13.26 -0.34
CA PRO A 436 24.27 13.51 0.37
C PRO A 436 25.20 14.40 -0.47
N HIS A 437 25.79 15.42 0.16
CA HIS A 437 26.77 16.32 -0.43
C HIS A 437 28.09 16.35 0.35
N TRP A 438 29.21 16.24 -0.35
CA TRP A 438 30.55 16.26 0.26
C TRP A 438 30.96 17.63 0.81
N SER A 439 31.65 17.63 1.94
CA SER A 439 32.49 18.75 2.35
C SER A 439 33.69 18.94 1.43
N GLY A 440 34.18 20.18 1.31
CA GLY A 440 35.37 20.50 0.51
C GLY A 440 36.62 19.69 0.88
N ASP A 441 36.74 19.27 2.15
CA ASP A 441 37.84 18.43 2.64
C ASP A 441 37.66 16.92 2.39
N SER A 442 36.55 16.51 1.75
CA SER A 442 36.23 15.11 1.43
C SER A 442 36.15 14.17 2.65
N ASN A 443 35.90 14.72 3.85
CA ASN A 443 35.85 13.95 5.11
C ASN A 443 34.47 13.95 5.79
N GLN A 444 33.60 14.88 5.40
CA GLN A 444 32.25 15.00 5.92
C GLN A 444 31.24 14.97 4.77
N ILE A 445 30.00 14.65 5.13
CA ILE A 445 28.85 14.80 4.23
C ILE A 445 27.75 15.55 4.96
N VAL A 446 27.01 16.38 4.23
CA VAL A 446 25.69 16.84 4.63
C VAL A 446 24.66 15.93 3.97
N TYR A 447 23.59 15.60 4.67
CA TYR A 447 22.44 14.90 4.09
C TYR A 447 21.18 15.34 4.83
N VAL A 448 20.04 15.17 4.17
CA VAL A 448 18.75 15.41 4.81
C VAL A 448 18.20 14.08 5.31
N ALA A 449 17.40 14.10 6.36
CA ALA A 449 16.68 12.96 6.90
C ALA A 449 15.24 13.38 7.25
N ARG A 450 14.39 12.40 7.51
CA ARG A 450 13.12 12.61 8.21
C ARG A 450 13.14 11.92 9.57
N ASN A 451 12.54 12.57 10.55
CA ASN A 451 12.43 12.08 11.91
C ASN A 451 10.99 11.60 12.18
N ASP A 452 10.45 10.79 11.28
CA ASP A 452 9.06 10.30 11.34
C ASP A 452 8.81 9.45 12.60
N ASP A 453 9.84 8.74 13.08
CA ASP A 453 9.79 7.88 14.27
C ASP A 453 9.63 8.66 15.59
N VAL A 454 10.01 9.94 15.62
CA VAL A 454 9.71 10.87 16.72
C VAL A 454 8.55 11.80 16.39
N GLY A 455 7.93 11.63 15.21
CA GLY A 455 6.74 12.31 14.76
C GLY A 455 6.94 13.78 14.43
N GLN A 456 8.06 14.10 13.81
CA GLN A 456 8.15 15.29 12.98
C GLN A 456 7.81 14.87 11.55
N THR A 457 6.60 15.22 11.08
CA THR A 457 6.13 14.93 9.71
C THR A 457 6.32 16.10 8.74
N GLU A 458 6.59 17.28 9.29
CA GLU A 458 6.85 18.49 8.52
C GLU A 458 8.35 18.70 8.34
N GLY A 459 8.78 18.47 7.11
CA GLY A 459 10.06 18.91 6.59
C GLY A 459 11.24 17.97 6.82
N GLY A 460 12.44 18.50 6.53
CA GLY A 460 13.70 17.75 6.54
C GLY A 460 14.61 18.17 7.69
N VAL A 461 15.25 17.20 8.32
CA VAL A 461 16.33 17.46 9.28
C VAL A 461 17.65 17.37 8.54
N VAL A 462 18.44 18.43 8.58
CA VAL A 462 19.76 18.48 7.95
C VAL A 462 20.80 17.97 8.94
N HIS A 463 21.52 16.92 8.53
CA HIS A 463 22.59 16.31 9.30
C HIS A 463 23.94 16.56 8.65
N VAL A 464 24.98 16.66 9.48
CA VAL A 464 26.38 16.59 9.06
C VAL A 464 27.03 15.37 9.69
N ARG A 465 27.58 14.49 8.85
CA ARG A 465 28.25 13.26 9.24
C ARG A 465 29.74 13.34 8.96
N ASN A 466 30.56 13.06 9.97
CA ASN A 466 31.99 12.80 9.79
C ASN A 466 32.21 11.33 9.43
N LEU A 467 32.82 11.07 8.28
CA LEU A 467 32.97 9.71 7.76
C LEU A 467 34.12 8.93 8.41
N SER A 468 35.09 9.64 9.01
CA SER A 468 36.23 9.01 9.70
C SER A 468 35.88 8.62 11.13
N THR A 469 35.18 9.49 11.87
CA THR A 469 34.80 9.24 13.27
C THR A 469 33.45 8.55 13.40
N GLY A 470 32.56 8.71 12.41
CA GLY A 470 31.17 8.27 12.50
C GLY A 470 30.29 9.19 13.34
N GLU A 471 30.80 10.36 13.76
CA GLU A 471 30.00 11.38 14.43
C GLU A 471 28.94 11.95 13.49
N ASP A 472 27.72 12.11 14.00
CA ASP A 472 26.57 12.65 13.27
C ASP A 472 25.89 13.71 14.12
N ARG A 473 25.57 14.86 13.52
CA ARG A 473 24.95 15.98 14.20
C ARG A 473 23.85 16.61 13.36
N GLU A 474 22.73 16.93 14.01
CA GLU A 474 21.67 17.76 13.44
C GLU A 474 22.11 19.22 13.42
N ILE A 475 21.91 19.90 12.29
CA ILE A 475 22.31 21.30 12.08
C ILE A 475 21.10 22.22 11.85
N TYR A 476 20.06 21.73 11.18
CA TYR A 476 18.88 22.54 10.84
C TYR A 476 17.62 21.69 10.74
N HIS A 477 16.51 22.20 11.26
CA HIS A 477 15.18 21.59 11.14
C HIS A 477 14.37 22.46 10.18
N ALA A 478 14.21 21.98 8.93
CA ALA A 478 13.43 22.69 7.93
C ALA A 478 11.93 22.44 8.14
N PRO A 479 11.06 23.47 8.10
CA PRO A 479 9.60 23.29 8.02
C PRO A 479 9.12 22.53 6.78
N GLY A 480 9.89 22.54 5.69
CA GLY A 480 9.48 21.96 4.41
C GLY A 480 10.50 21.01 3.79
N TRP A 481 10.34 20.75 2.50
CA TRP A 481 11.33 19.95 1.76
C TRP A 481 12.63 20.75 1.67
N ALA A 482 13.71 20.19 2.21
CA ALA A 482 15.01 20.83 2.20
C ALA A 482 16.08 19.96 1.53
N GLY A 483 17.14 20.64 1.13
CA GLY A 483 18.39 20.05 0.65
C GLY A 483 19.50 21.07 0.84
N CYS A 484 20.71 20.58 1.12
CA CYS A 484 21.86 21.43 1.42
C CYS A 484 23.08 20.96 0.64
N VAL A 485 23.83 21.92 0.11
CA VAL A 485 25.12 21.70 -0.53
C VAL A 485 26.21 22.38 0.30
N TRP A 486 27.39 21.78 0.34
CA TRP A 486 28.53 22.39 1.03
C TRP A 486 29.11 23.53 0.20
N ALA A 487 29.51 24.61 0.84
CA ALA A 487 30.28 25.66 0.19
C ALA A 487 31.68 25.13 -0.22
N ALA A 488 32.20 25.59 -1.35
CA ALA A 488 33.43 25.03 -1.94
C ALA A 488 34.70 25.29 -1.09
N GLN A 489 34.72 26.38 -0.32
CA GLN A 489 35.89 26.92 0.37
C GLN A 489 35.64 27.22 1.85
N GLN A 490 34.39 27.39 2.28
CA GLN A 490 34.03 27.77 3.65
C GLN A 490 33.33 26.63 4.41
N PRO A 491 33.46 26.55 5.74
CA PRO A 491 32.72 25.59 6.58
C PRO A 491 31.27 26.06 6.79
N LYS A 492 30.54 26.21 5.69
CA LYS A 492 29.13 26.60 5.67
C LYS A 492 28.36 25.80 4.63
N LEU A 493 27.05 25.72 4.82
CA LEU A 493 26.11 25.07 3.92
C LEU A 493 25.27 26.13 3.22
N PHE A 494 24.93 25.90 1.96
CA PHE A 494 23.83 26.57 1.29
C PHE A 494 22.65 25.62 1.23
N CYS A 495 21.52 26.00 1.81
CA CYS A 495 20.34 25.16 1.91
C CYS A 495 19.14 25.82 1.22
N PHE A 496 18.32 25.02 0.56
CA PHE A 496 16.96 25.42 0.20
C PHE A 496 15.97 24.82 1.18
N ASP A 497 14.87 25.52 1.40
CA ASP A 497 13.75 25.08 2.23
C ASP A 497 12.44 25.48 1.54
N TYR A 498 11.71 24.48 1.06
CA TYR A 498 10.47 24.66 0.32
C TYR A 498 9.25 24.34 1.17
N ALA A 499 8.48 25.37 1.51
CA ALA A 499 7.23 25.26 2.24
C ALA A 499 6.23 26.31 1.75
N SER A 500 4.94 25.94 1.70
CA SER A 500 3.84 26.86 1.36
C SER A 500 4.07 27.69 0.09
N GLU A 501 4.49 27.04 -1.00
CA GLU A 501 4.77 27.67 -2.31
C GLU A 501 5.87 28.75 -2.27
N LYS A 502 6.78 28.65 -1.31
CA LYS A 502 7.96 29.50 -1.18
C LYS A 502 9.21 28.65 -1.00
N THR A 503 10.32 29.14 -1.55
CA THR A 503 11.65 28.58 -1.31
C THR A 503 12.49 29.63 -0.59
N ASP A 504 12.90 29.33 0.64
CA ASP A 504 13.96 30.07 1.32
C ASP A 504 15.33 29.52 0.92
N ILE A 505 16.27 30.41 0.61
CA ILE A 505 17.69 30.09 0.42
C ILE A 505 18.45 30.58 1.64
N LEU A 506 19.12 29.66 2.32
CA LEU A 506 19.79 29.86 3.60
C LEU A 506 21.29 29.62 3.45
N SER A 507 22.09 30.39 4.19
CA SER A 507 23.49 30.10 4.49
C SER A 507 23.58 29.69 5.96
N ILE A 508 24.14 28.52 6.23
CA ILE A 508 24.21 27.96 7.59
C ILE A 508 25.66 27.66 7.94
N SER A 509 26.18 28.29 8.99
CA SER A 509 27.51 28.01 9.52
C SER A 509 27.54 26.60 10.13
N VAL A 510 28.48 25.76 9.68
CA VAL A 510 28.61 24.38 10.13
C VAL A 510 29.13 24.31 11.58
N ASP A 511 29.91 25.30 12.01
CA ASP A 511 30.54 25.30 13.34
C ASP A 511 29.67 25.99 14.39
N SER A 512 29.07 27.13 14.07
CA SER A 512 28.26 27.90 15.01
C SER A 512 26.76 27.59 14.96
N GLY A 513 26.28 26.96 13.89
CA GLY A 513 24.85 26.78 13.63
C GLY A 513 24.11 28.09 13.31
N GLU A 514 24.84 29.18 13.05
CA GLU A 514 24.25 30.47 12.68
C GLU A 514 23.60 30.37 11.31
N ILE A 515 22.34 30.84 11.21
CA ILE A 515 21.52 30.76 10.00
C ILE A 515 21.27 32.17 9.48
N GLU A 516 21.69 32.41 8.25
CA GLU A 516 21.40 33.62 7.48
C GLU A 516 20.44 33.29 6.34
N ARG A 517 19.28 33.94 6.29
CA ARG A 517 18.39 33.85 5.13
C ARG A 517 18.89 34.80 4.04
N LEU A 518 19.36 34.26 2.93
CA LEU A 518 19.87 35.02 1.80
C LEU A 518 18.73 35.59 0.94
N GLN A 519 17.71 34.78 0.66
CA GLN A 519 16.58 35.20 -0.18
C GLN A 519 15.34 34.29 0.00
N THR A 520 14.15 34.83 -0.28
CA THR A 520 12.91 34.05 -0.42
C THR A 520 12.37 34.18 -1.84
N PHE A 521 12.12 33.05 -2.50
CA PHE A 521 11.48 32.97 -3.82
C PHE A 521 10.04 32.47 -3.68
N SER A 522 9.12 33.01 -4.49
CA SER A 522 7.73 32.54 -4.56
C SER A 522 7.51 31.68 -5.80
N GLY A 523 6.66 30.66 -5.69
CA GLY A 523 6.23 29.80 -6.79
C GLY A 523 6.68 28.34 -6.67
N PRO A 524 6.91 27.64 -7.80
CA PRO A 524 7.35 26.25 -7.80
C PRO A 524 8.67 26.05 -7.03
N PRO A 525 8.95 24.82 -6.54
CA PRO A 525 10.17 24.54 -5.79
C PRO A 525 11.42 24.91 -6.59
N LEU A 526 12.38 25.49 -5.90
CA LEU A 526 13.67 25.86 -6.44
C LEU A 526 14.75 25.19 -5.60
N VAL A 527 15.49 24.26 -6.18
CA VAL A 527 16.51 23.47 -5.47
C VAL A 527 17.90 23.98 -5.79
N ILE A 528 18.83 23.84 -4.84
CA ILE A 528 20.25 24.14 -5.06
C ILE A 528 20.92 22.88 -5.59
N VAL A 529 21.69 23.03 -6.66
CA VAL A 529 22.43 21.93 -7.30
C VAL A 529 23.87 21.92 -6.81
N TYR A 530 24.63 23.01 -7.04
CA TYR A 530 25.95 23.25 -6.44
C TYR A 530 26.24 24.75 -6.29
N PRO A 531 27.15 25.17 -5.39
CA PRO A 531 27.67 26.53 -5.38
C PRO A 531 28.75 26.71 -6.46
N SER A 532 28.92 27.94 -6.94
CA SER A 532 30.08 28.27 -7.76
C SER A 532 31.38 28.14 -6.95
N HIS A 533 32.49 27.90 -7.64
CA HIS A 533 33.80 27.73 -7.02
C HIS A 533 34.24 28.97 -6.24
N ASP A 534 33.84 30.17 -6.69
CA ASP A 534 34.06 31.44 -6.00
C ASP A 534 33.03 31.77 -4.90
N GLU A 535 32.02 30.91 -4.73
CA GLU A 535 30.89 31.03 -3.80
C GLU A 535 30.09 32.33 -3.94
N ARG A 536 30.18 33.01 -5.08
CA ARG A 536 29.40 34.24 -5.36
C ARG A 536 28.06 33.94 -6.01
N SER A 537 27.85 32.72 -6.47
CA SER A 537 26.63 32.29 -7.15
C SER A 537 26.26 30.87 -6.76
N LEU A 538 24.97 30.57 -6.90
CA LEU A 538 24.43 29.21 -6.77
C LEU A 538 23.87 28.77 -8.12
N TYR A 539 24.18 27.53 -8.50
CA TYR A 539 23.50 26.84 -9.59
C TYR A 539 22.26 26.17 -9.00
N MET A 540 21.11 26.42 -9.61
CA MET A 540 19.80 26.10 -9.05
C MET A 540 18.91 25.52 -10.13
N ALA A 541 18.04 24.59 -9.75
CA ALA A 541 17.07 23.98 -10.63
C ALA A 541 15.64 24.31 -10.17
N ARG A 542 14.84 24.88 -11.07
CA ARG A 542 13.42 25.09 -10.86
C ARG A 542 12.67 23.81 -11.22
N MET A 543 11.84 23.32 -10.31
CA MET A 543 11.04 22.12 -10.50
C MET A 543 9.70 22.45 -11.17
N ASN A 544 9.22 21.60 -12.07
CA ASN A 544 7.86 21.69 -12.60
C ASN A 544 6.82 21.01 -11.68
N ALA A 545 5.55 21.09 -12.06
CA ALA A 545 4.44 20.48 -11.31
C ALA A 545 4.51 18.94 -11.19
N HIS A 546 5.37 18.28 -11.98
CA HIS A 546 5.62 16.84 -11.92
C HIS A 546 6.88 16.49 -11.11
N GLY A 547 7.56 17.46 -10.50
CA GLY A 547 8.78 17.25 -9.72
C GLY A 547 10.02 16.97 -10.57
N LEU A 548 10.00 17.33 -11.86
CA LEU A 548 11.15 17.24 -12.76
C LEU A 548 11.79 18.62 -12.93
N GLU A 549 13.09 18.63 -13.29
CA GLU A 549 13.79 19.86 -13.65
C GLU A 549 13.12 20.53 -14.85
N ASP A 550 12.66 21.76 -14.65
CA ASP A 550 12.11 22.63 -15.69
C ASP A 550 13.18 23.55 -16.25
N MET A 551 14.00 24.13 -15.36
CA MET A 551 15.00 25.13 -15.73
C MET A 551 16.21 25.08 -14.80
N LEU A 552 17.40 25.00 -15.39
CA LEU A 552 18.67 25.25 -14.70
C LEU A 552 19.04 26.72 -14.83
N LEU A 553 19.39 27.36 -13.71
CA LEU A 553 19.74 28.77 -13.65
C LEU A 553 20.91 29.02 -12.69
N ARG A 554 21.64 30.11 -12.93
CA ARG A 554 22.67 30.64 -12.03
C ARG A 554 22.12 31.87 -11.32
N TRP A 555 22.14 31.87 -10.00
CA TRP A 555 21.72 32.99 -9.17
C TRP A 555 22.91 33.63 -8.47
N GLU A 556 23.10 34.93 -8.67
CA GLU A 556 24.19 35.70 -8.06
C GLU A 556 23.77 36.25 -6.69
N ILE A 557 24.46 35.83 -5.63
CA ILE A 557 24.02 36.04 -4.24
C ILE A 557 23.97 37.53 -3.89
N ALA A 558 25.02 38.29 -4.24
CA ALA A 558 25.14 39.70 -3.85
C ALA A 558 24.18 40.64 -4.59
N THR A 559 23.84 40.32 -5.84
CA THR A 559 23.02 41.19 -6.71
C THR A 559 21.57 40.71 -6.83
N GLY A 560 21.30 39.46 -6.47
CA GLY A 560 20.02 38.80 -6.68
C GLY A 560 19.74 38.42 -8.13
N ARG A 561 20.72 38.54 -9.04
CA ARG A 561 20.52 38.34 -10.48
C ARG A 561 20.37 36.87 -10.84
N GLU A 562 19.25 36.52 -11.46
CA GLU A 562 19.00 35.20 -12.06
C GLU A 562 19.42 35.17 -13.54
N THR A 563 20.21 34.16 -13.93
CA THR A 563 20.62 33.92 -15.32
C THR A 563 20.20 32.51 -15.72
N ALA A 564 19.26 32.39 -16.67
CA ALA A 564 18.84 31.10 -17.18
C ALA A 564 19.98 30.43 -17.97
N LEU A 565 20.29 29.19 -17.65
CA LEU A 565 21.33 28.39 -18.32
C LEU A 565 20.71 27.40 -19.31
N HIS A 566 19.64 26.71 -18.92
CA HIS A 566 18.96 25.75 -19.77
C HIS A 566 17.49 25.59 -19.36
N GLN A 567 16.60 25.46 -20.35
CA GLN A 567 15.21 25.04 -20.15
C GLN A 567 15.06 23.61 -20.64
N PHE A 568 14.56 22.73 -19.78
CA PHE A 568 14.28 21.35 -20.11
C PHE A 568 12.93 21.23 -20.84
N PRO A 569 12.77 20.29 -21.78
CA PRO A 569 11.48 20.03 -22.40
C PRO A 569 10.48 19.50 -21.36
N PRO A 570 9.22 20.00 -21.32
CA PRO A 570 8.24 19.63 -20.28
C PRO A 570 7.94 18.14 -20.13
N THR A 571 8.19 17.35 -21.18
CA THR A 571 7.89 15.91 -21.27
C THR A 571 9.13 15.03 -21.32
N ALA A 572 10.32 15.59 -21.42
CA ALA A 572 11.56 14.84 -21.43
C ALA A 572 12.10 14.77 -20.01
N GLY A 573 11.84 13.64 -19.33
CA GLY A 573 12.47 13.32 -18.05
C GLY A 573 13.99 13.34 -18.22
N GLY A 574 14.60 14.45 -17.84
CA GLY A 574 16.02 14.69 -17.97
C GLY A 574 16.52 15.43 -16.74
N TRP A 575 17.74 15.09 -16.36
CA TRP A 575 18.45 15.67 -15.24
C TRP A 575 19.71 16.31 -15.79
N GLY A 576 20.07 17.50 -15.34
CA GLY A 576 21.28 18.13 -15.83
C GLY A 576 21.87 19.15 -14.88
N TRP A 577 23.19 19.09 -14.78
CA TRP A 577 23.98 19.98 -13.95
C TRP A 577 25.31 20.31 -14.60
N GLU A 578 25.93 21.35 -14.08
CA GLU A 578 27.25 21.81 -14.46
C GLU A 578 28.34 20.82 -14.05
N SER A 579 29.43 20.81 -14.81
CA SER A 579 30.66 20.14 -14.37
C SER A 579 31.32 20.94 -13.23
N PRO A 580 32.05 20.27 -12.31
CA PRO A 580 32.73 20.95 -11.20
C PRO A 580 33.71 22.06 -11.60
N ASP A 581 34.21 22.02 -12.85
CA ASP A 581 35.08 23.04 -13.42
C ASP A 581 34.34 24.21 -14.08
N GLU A 582 33.01 24.23 -13.99
CA GLU A 582 32.08 25.24 -14.53
C GLU A 582 32.16 25.45 -16.05
N ARG A 583 32.74 24.51 -16.80
CA ARG A 583 32.89 24.63 -18.26
C ARG A 583 31.74 24.01 -19.05
N TRP A 584 31.13 22.95 -18.53
CA TRP A 584 30.16 22.15 -19.25
C TRP A 584 28.82 22.10 -18.52
N LEU A 585 27.74 22.00 -19.27
CA LEU A 585 26.48 21.43 -18.81
C LEU A 585 26.42 19.98 -19.28
N ILE A 586 26.06 19.09 -18.37
CA ILE A 586 25.85 17.67 -18.63
C ILE A 586 24.36 17.38 -18.44
N GLN A 587 23.74 16.72 -19.41
CA GLN A 587 22.34 16.36 -19.36
C GLN A 587 22.17 14.87 -19.61
N ARG A 588 21.42 14.22 -18.74
CA ARG A 588 20.85 12.90 -18.96
C ARG A 588 19.53 13.02 -19.67
N THR A 589 19.42 12.29 -20.77
CA THR A 589 18.16 11.99 -21.45
C THR A 589 17.85 10.50 -21.24
N PRO A 590 16.63 10.03 -21.55
CA PRO A 590 16.30 8.61 -21.40
C PRO A 590 17.15 7.67 -22.26
N GLN A 591 17.84 8.17 -23.30
CA GLN A 591 18.65 7.36 -24.20
C GLN A 591 20.15 7.68 -24.16
N ASN A 592 20.56 8.88 -23.73
CA ASN A 592 21.95 9.32 -23.81
C ASN A 592 22.34 10.24 -22.65
N LEU A 593 23.64 10.29 -22.33
CA LEU A 593 24.22 11.49 -21.71
C LEU A 593 24.75 12.39 -22.82
N GLN A 594 24.55 13.69 -22.67
CA GLN A 594 25.02 14.70 -23.62
C GLN A 594 25.60 15.91 -22.89
N ILE A 595 26.48 16.65 -23.57
CA ILE A 595 27.18 17.80 -23.00
C ILE A 595 27.17 19.00 -23.93
N ARG A 596 27.30 20.20 -23.36
CA ARG A 596 27.56 21.44 -24.10
C ARG A 596 28.30 22.46 -23.23
N PRO A 597 28.97 23.48 -23.80
CA PRO A 597 29.57 24.55 -23.01
C PRO A 597 28.53 25.34 -22.21
N ILE A 598 28.88 25.77 -21.00
CA ILE A 598 28.01 26.61 -20.16
C ILE A 598 27.67 27.95 -20.85
N SER A 599 28.58 28.46 -21.68
CA SER A 599 28.40 29.67 -22.47
C SER A 599 27.36 29.54 -23.60
N GLY A 600 26.84 28.33 -23.82
CA GLY A 600 25.92 27.99 -24.90
C GLY A 600 26.58 27.22 -26.04
N GLY A 601 25.75 26.82 -27.01
CA GLY A 601 26.11 25.95 -28.13
C GLY A 601 25.22 24.70 -28.21
N ASP A 602 25.47 23.90 -29.24
CA ASP A 602 24.72 22.67 -29.50
C ASP A 602 25.08 21.54 -28.51
N TRP A 603 24.08 20.74 -28.16
CA TRP A 603 24.28 19.51 -27.40
C TRP A 603 25.04 18.48 -28.21
N LYS A 604 26.05 17.87 -27.60
CA LYS A 604 26.84 16.78 -28.17
C LYS A 604 26.60 15.50 -27.38
N PRO A 605 26.23 14.39 -28.03
CA PRO A 605 26.09 13.11 -27.34
C PRO A 605 27.46 12.66 -26.80
N LEU A 606 27.48 12.19 -25.56
CA LEU A 606 28.66 11.70 -24.87
C LEU A 606 28.65 10.17 -24.79
N VAL A 607 27.55 9.60 -24.31
CA VAL A 607 27.33 8.15 -24.27
C VAL A 607 25.87 7.82 -24.59
N SER A 608 25.65 6.65 -25.20
CA SER A 608 24.32 6.05 -25.30
C SER A 608 24.12 5.11 -24.13
N LEU A 609 22.92 5.13 -23.55
CA LEU A 609 22.58 4.46 -22.32
C LEU A 609 21.70 3.24 -22.58
N GLY A 610 21.87 2.21 -21.76
CA GLY A 610 21.01 1.05 -21.72
C GLY A 610 19.56 1.38 -21.34
N LYS A 611 18.63 0.49 -21.70
CA LYS A 611 17.22 0.61 -21.31
C LYS A 611 17.08 0.26 -19.83
N GLY A 612 16.36 1.08 -19.07
CA GLY A 612 15.92 0.76 -17.69
C GLY A 612 16.61 1.55 -16.57
N VAL A 613 17.65 2.34 -16.86
CA VAL A 613 18.23 3.30 -15.90
C VAL A 613 17.59 4.67 -16.13
N LEU A 614 16.88 5.18 -15.14
CA LEU A 614 16.05 6.40 -15.25
C LEU A 614 16.50 7.50 -14.28
N GLY A 615 17.33 7.18 -13.28
CA GLY A 615 17.82 8.13 -12.28
C GLY A 615 19.01 8.97 -12.74
N PRO A 616 19.31 10.08 -12.05
CA PRO A 616 20.47 10.94 -12.29
C PRO A 616 21.78 10.39 -11.69
N ASP A 617 22.09 9.13 -11.99
CA ASP A 617 23.29 8.45 -11.51
C ASP A 617 24.52 8.78 -12.38
N PHE A 618 24.87 10.06 -12.51
CA PHE A 618 26.09 10.47 -13.21
C PHE A 618 26.75 11.66 -12.51
N ASN A 619 28.07 11.75 -12.52
CA ASN A 619 28.76 12.95 -12.06
C ASN A 619 30.10 13.14 -12.76
N ALA A 620 30.51 14.38 -12.97
CA ALA A 620 31.82 14.67 -13.53
C ALA A 620 32.89 14.59 -12.44
N THR A 621 34.03 14.01 -12.82
CA THR A 621 35.23 14.02 -11.98
C THR A 621 35.69 15.46 -11.70
N PRO A 622 36.25 15.73 -10.50
CA PRO A 622 36.71 17.08 -10.15
C PRO A 622 37.73 17.70 -11.11
N ASP A 623 38.51 16.87 -11.82
CA ASP A 623 39.46 17.34 -12.84
C ASP A 623 38.82 17.70 -14.19
N GLY A 624 37.50 17.49 -14.33
CA GLY A 624 36.70 17.79 -15.52
C GLY A 624 37.00 16.90 -16.73
N LYS A 625 37.77 15.81 -16.58
CA LYS A 625 38.18 14.96 -17.71
C LYS A 625 37.23 13.82 -17.99
N TRP A 626 36.54 13.34 -16.97
CA TRP A 626 35.66 12.17 -17.06
C TRP A 626 34.28 12.47 -16.50
N VAL A 627 33.26 11.83 -17.08
CA VAL A 627 31.98 11.59 -16.40
C VAL A 627 31.97 10.16 -15.90
N LEU A 628 31.59 9.95 -14.65
CA LEU A 628 31.18 8.65 -14.13
C LEU A 628 29.68 8.53 -14.28
N TYR A 629 29.19 7.34 -14.62
CA TYR A 629 27.77 7.10 -14.72
C TYR A 629 27.42 5.64 -14.46
N HIS A 630 26.21 5.43 -13.97
CA HIS A 630 25.61 4.12 -13.82
C HIS A 630 24.92 3.71 -15.13
N ASP A 631 25.17 2.48 -15.55
CA ASP A 631 24.39 1.80 -16.59
C ASP A 631 24.35 0.29 -16.34
N VAL A 632 23.63 -0.44 -17.17
CA VAL A 632 23.57 -1.90 -17.16
C VAL A 632 24.58 -2.45 -18.17
N ASP A 633 25.47 -3.34 -17.73
CA ASP A 633 26.44 -3.98 -18.62
C ASP A 633 25.81 -5.05 -19.54
N SER A 634 26.62 -5.61 -20.44
CA SER A 634 26.16 -6.64 -21.39
C SER A 634 25.66 -7.93 -20.74
N ALA A 635 25.98 -8.17 -19.46
CA ALA A 635 25.48 -9.29 -18.68
C ALA A 635 24.19 -8.94 -17.90
N GLY A 636 23.66 -7.72 -18.06
CA GLY A 636 22.47 -7.27 -17.36
C GLY A 636 22.75 -6.76 -15.93
N LYS A 637 24.01 -6.48 -15.58
CA LYS A 637 24.39 -6.07 -14.22
C LYS A 637 24.57 -4.55 -14.10
N HIS A 638 23.96 -3.97 -13.07
CA HIS A 638 24.17 -2.57 -12.68
C HIS A 638 25.66 -2.31 -12.39
N SER A 639 26.25 -1.42 -13.17
CA SER A 639 27.70 -1.21 -13.22
C SER A 639 28.04 0.27 -13.28
N LEU A 640 29.19 0.62 -12.71
CA LEU A 640 29.78 1.95 -12.82
C LEU A 640 30.64 2.02 -14.07
N PHE A 641 30.44 3.05 -14.87
CA PHE A 641 31.19 3.34 -16.07
C PHE A 641 31.84 4.72 -15.97
N ARG A 642 32.85 4.95 -16.79
CA ARG A 642 33.35 6.30 -17.10
C ARG A 642 33.42 6.54 -18.59
N ALA A 643 33.25 7.80 -19.00
CA ALA A 643 33.48 8.25 -20.37
C ALA A 643 34.31 9.55 -20.38
N PRO A 644 35.22 9.74 -21.35
CA PRO A 644 35.99 10.98 -21.46
C PRO A 644 35.08 12.13 -21.86
N MET A 645 35.15 13.27 -21.16
CA MET A 645 34.39 14.48 -21.49
C MET A 645 34.72 15.03 -22.89
N ALA A 646 35.90 14.72 -23.42
CA ALA A 646 36.29 15.06 -24.79
C ALA A 646 35.64 14.16 -25.88
N GLY A 647 34.89 13.15 -25.49
CA GLY A 647 34.38 12.09 -26.36
C GLY A 647 35.34 10.91 -26.47
N GLY A 648 34.79 9.70 -26.62
CA GLY A 648 35.56 8.46 -26.70
C GLY A 648 34.72 7.24 -26.31
N GLN A 649 35.37 6.08 -26.23
CA GLN A 649 34.69 4.84 -25.80
C GLN A 649 34.55 4.82 -24.26
N PRO A 650 33.37 4.48 -23.73
CA PRO A 650 33.19 4.28 -22.30
C PRO A 650 33.92 3.03 -21.79
N GLU A 651 34.30 3.07 -20.51
CA GLU A 651 34.96 1.97 -19.82
C GLU A 651 34.14 1.57 -18.59
N ARG A 652 34.00 0.26 -18.37
CA ARG A 652 33.39 -0.30 -17.16
C ARG A 652 34.40 -0.31 -16.03
N LEU A 653 34.07 0.34 -14.92
CA LEU A 653 34.92 0.48 -13.74
C LEU A 653 34.63 -0.58 -12.67
N GLY A 654 33.41 -1.11 -12.62
CA GLY A 654 33.03 -2.08 -11.60
C GLY A 654 31.53 -2.20 -11.42
N ASP A 655 31.14 -2.89 -10.35
CA ASP A 655 29.73 -3.03 -9.97
C ASP A 655 29.22 -1.73 -9.33
N PHE A 656 27.96 -1.40 -9.56
CA PHE A 656 27.26 -0.33 -8.86
C PHE A 656 26.36 -0.93 -7.76
N PRO A 657 26.26 -0.33 -6.55
CA PRO A 657 25.63 -0.97 -5.39
C PRO A 657 24.12 -0.75 -5.40
N THR A 658 23.46 -1.23 -6.45
CA THR A 658 22.02 -1.12 -6.62
C THR A 658 21.44 -2.36 -7.30
N SER A 659 20.18 -2.65 -6.99
CA SER A 659 19.32 -3.54 -7.75
C SER A 659 18.22 -2.79 -8.51
N SER A 660 18.26 -1.45 -8.52
CA SER A 660 17.28 -0.58 -9.14
C SER A 660 17.94 0.40 -10.12
N GLY A 661 17.20 0.79 -11.17
CA GLY A 661 17.65 1.76 -12.16
C GLY A 661 17.54 3.23 -11.74
N TYR A 662 17.36 3.51 -10.44
CA TYR A 662 17.14 4.85 -9.93
C TYR A 662 17.98 5.12 -8.68
N GLY A 663 18.76 6.20 -8.73
CA GLY A 663 19.66 6.62 -7.65
C GLY A 663 20.28 7.99 -7.92
N PHE A 664 21.25 8.34 -7.08
CA PHE A 664 22.13 9.50 -7.24
C PHE A 664 23.58 9.09 -6.97
N MET A 665 24.54 9.81 -7.53
CA MET A 665 25.95 9.65 -7.17
C MET A 665 26.68 10.97 -7.02
N GLU A 666 27.67 10.98 -6.13
CA GLU A 666 28.54 12.12 -5.92
C GLU A 666 29.98 11.68 -5.71
N ILE A 667 30.91 12.36 -6.37
CA ILE A 667 32.34 12.11 -6.27
C ILE A 667 32.91 13.12 -5.27
N SER A 668 33.76 12.67 -4.36
CA SER A 668 34.40 13.58 -3.42
C SER A 668 35.26 14.62 -4.14
N PRO A 669 35.39 15.85 -3.60
CA PRO A 669 36.22 16.90 -4.20
C PRO A 669 37.66 16.48 -4.50
N ASP A 670 38.25 15.59 -3.70
CA ASP A 670 39.58 15.03 -3.94
C ASP A 670 39.65 13.94 -5.03
N GLY A 671 38.49 13.51 -5.56
CA GLY A 671 38.34 12.47 -6.58
C GLY A 671 38.62 11.04 -6.09
N ARG A 672 38.79 10.82 -4.79
CA ARG A 672 39.22 9.53 -4.21
C ARG A 672 38.11 8.72 -3.57
N LYS A 673 36.89 9.25 -3.52
CA LYS A 673 35.73 8.56 -2.96
C LYS A 673 34.51 8.83 -3.83
N VAL A 674 33.56 7.91 -3.75
CA VAL A 674 32.26 8.04 -4.39
C VAL A 674 31.20 7.63 -3.38
N ILE A 675 30.13 8.41 -3.33
CA ILE A 675 28.89 8.02 -2.66
C ILE A 675 27.87 7.67 -3.73
N ALA A 676 27.22 6.53 -3.56
CA ALA A 676 26.10 6.08 -4.36
C ALA A 676 24.88 5.96 -3.46
N GLN A 677 23.82 6.66 -3.84
CA GLN A 677 22.51 6.54 -3.24
C GLN A 677 21.65 5.66 -4.14
N SER A 678 21.01 4.64 -3.59
CA SER A 678 20.14 3.74 -4.34
C SER A 678 18.84 3.48 -3.61
N ALA A 679 17.75 3.39 -4.37
CA ALA A 679 16.48 2.94 -3.82
C ALA A 679 16.55 1.44 -3.55
N ASP A 680 16.30 1.06 -2.30
CA ASP A 680 16.38 -0.30 -1.77
C ASP A 680 15.01 -0.72 -1.23
N TYR A 681 13.99 -0.65 -2.09
CA TYR A 681 12.63 -1.06 -1.74
C TYR A 681 12.54 -2.54 -1.32
N ALA A 682 13.43 -3.38 -1.82
CA ALA A 682 13.42 -4.82 -1.52
C ALA A 682 13.78 -5.13 -0.06
N THR A 683 14.62 -4.30 0.57
CA THR A 683 15.01 -4.50 1.98
C THR A 683 14.62 -3.34 2.89
N GLY A 684 14.13 -2.23 2.35
CA GLY A 684 13.71 -1.03 3.10
C GLY A 684 12.47 -1.21 3.97
N PHE A 685 11.81 -2.36 3.89
CA PHE A 685 10.67 -2.70 4.74
C PHE A 685 10.98 -3.85 5.69
N GLU A 686 10.30 -3.84 6.83
CA GLU A 686 10.20 -4.91 7.80
C GLU A 686 8.78 -5.40 7.91
N LEU A 687 8.63 -6.70 8.13
CA LEU A 687 7.34 -7.29 8.42
C LEU A 687 7.20 -7.49 9.91
N TRP A 688 6.06 -7.06 10.45
CA TRP A 688 5.75 -7.12 11.87
C TRP A 688 4.39 -7.77 12.08
N SER A 689 4.22 -8.42 13.23
CA SER A 689 2.94 -8.91 13.73
C SER A 689 2.58 -8.17 15.00
N LEU A 690 1.35 -7.65 15.04
CA LEU A 690 0.75 -7.01 16.21
C LEU A 690 -0.43 -7.85 16.70
N GLU A 691 -0.35 -8.30 17.94
CA GLU A 691 -1.33 -9.15 18.60
C GLU A 691 -1.95 -8.39 19.78
N ASN A 692 -3.21 -8.71 20.12
CA ASN A 692 -3.94 -8.13 21.27
C ASN A 692 -4.05 -6.59 21.24
N PHE A 693 -4.15 -5.98 20.06
CA PHE A 693 -4.28 -4.53 19.88
C PHE A 693 -5.72 -4.02 19.85
N VAL A 694 -6.70 -4.92 19.70
CA VAL A 694 -8.12 -4.56 19.66
C VAL A 694 -8.66 -4.42 21.09
N PRO A 695 -9.27 -3.28 21.47
CA PRO A 695 -9.85 -3.12 22.80
C PRO A 695 -10.90 -4.19 23.10
N PRO A 696 -10.98 -4.71 24.34
CA PRO A 696 -12.01 -5.67 24.70
C PRO A 696 -13.41 -5.10 24.46
N ALA A 697 -14.36 -5.97 24.11
CA ALA A 697 -15.75 -5.54 23.96
C ALA A 697 -16.26 -4.93 25.28
N PRO A 698 -17.03 -3.84 25.24
CA PRO A 698 -17.65 -3.30 26.44
C PRO A 698 -18.51 -4.39 27.10
N LYS A 699 -18.35 -4.56 28.41
CA LYS A 699 -19.19 -5.49 29.19
C LYS A 699 -20.64 -5.02 29.07
N ARG A 700 -21.51 -5.89 28.54
CA ARG A 700 -22.95 -5.65 28.43
C ARG A 700 -23.63 -5.67 29.77
#